data_AF-G8BHK1-F1
#
_entry.id   AF-G8BHK1-F1
#
_cell.length_a   1.000
_cell.length_b   1.000
_cell.length_c   1.000
_cell.angle_alpha   90.00
_cell.angle_beta   90.00
_cell.angle_gamma   90.00
#
_symmetry.space_group_name_H-M   'P 1'
#
loop_
_entity.id
_entity.type
_entity.pdbx_description
1 polymer ?
#
loop_
_entity_poly.entity_id
_entity_poly.type
_entity_poly.pdbx_seq_one_letter_code
_entity_poly.pdbx_strand_id
1 'polypeptide(L)'
;MVDSQPSAKSISLPSLGGSQKTAVSLHQAKGAIPSHNLKSTIVACSGTPYVFLYGGFDENDALDSNVYLLNTDSMEWEIDSKLDGLYREGHSAVYLNNGNILIFGGLPFDDEITLSGTVSGVTSDGEMRKDSLMMIYNIFDKKWIGPPDFALTNAPSSRARHACCLTPDGTKFFVSGGLVKTSVLSDLYCYDLASGTWSGPFEFEPRFDHTIIYHNDRIYCFGGLNGDMNHVKTVTFYSLKTQSKCEVSVSSLTTANFSSLSYDLFILENGKDSETCLFVNLPAWNTAGGVDIASLNLTDFEVQVLFEQLDFSKFVKKVERNGRYLWNCAFMNHNGTLYLLGNKKRQFSHFLGGPLASNGLENEDEAVRENDWIEEEQDSVVSGGKLTHVLEVDMGSFGFSSHQSSNLTSDLERLFESHLFADFEITSLGEENDKRNFENQVAYNTKSLSVHKSILSARWPHFYRMISAGMNETLESKVFIPEPFYRVKAMVYYLYVGKLEPDEQLKIHDYSALVVLANMYELSEFRNMVLSRLVSLFEQYKNWFKNDEDSISELLRIWKDLSISNEQVLLSKVISFIKEKWGIITRSKSFILLSKDDIVKLCQDCTDDDNVASQSNTAAIKSPSRISLHSTETTSPDTPGRRTNSPFVIDSPAAQTHFQYSGSIF
;
A
#
# COMPACT_ATOMS: atom_id res chain seq x y z
N MET A 1 -5.20 14.57 -42.90
CA MET A 1 -4.10 14.66 -41.92
C MET A 1 -4.59 13.87 -40.73
N VAL A 2 -4.01 12.68 -40.55
CA VAL A 2 -4.40 11.70 -39.54
C VAL A 2 -3.56 12.03 -38.32
N ASP A 3 -4.19 12.58 -37.28
CA ASP A 3 -3.50 12.87 -36.04
C ASP A 3 -3.26 11.57 -35.27
N SER A 4 -1.99 11.36 -34.95
CA SER A 4 -1.42 10.25 -34.22
C SER A 4 -1.98 10.18 -32.79
N GLN A 5 -2.65 9.07 -32.47
CA GLN A 5 -2.98 8.71 -31.09
C GLN A 5 -1.70 8.50 -30.24
N PRO A 6 -1.70 8.89 -28.95
CA PRO A 6 -0.64 8.48 -28.05
C PRO A 6 -0.79 6.98 -27.78
N SER A 7 0.23 6.19 -28.14
CA SER A 7 0.28 4.78 -27.77
C SER A 7 0.32 4.65 -26.25
N ALA A 8 -0.51 3.76 -25.71
CA ALA A 8 -0.34 3.25 -24.35
C ALA A 8 1.13 2.82 -24.21
N LYS A 9 1.86 3.44 -23.29
CA LYS A 9 3.27 3.12 -23.06
C LYS A 9 3.33 1.70 -22.52
N SER A 10 3.54 0.72 -23.39
CA SER A 10 3.99 -0.60 -22.98
C SER A 10 5.29 -0.40 -22.21
N ILE A 11 5.29 -0.72 -20.91
CA ILE A 11 6.54 -0.79 -20.15
C ILE A 11 7.36 -1.88 -20.82
N SER A 12 8.48 -1.50 -21.43
CA SER A 12 9.45 -2.47 -21.95
C SER A 12 10.19 -3.06 -20.76
N LEU A 13 9.78 -4.25 -20.34
CA LEU A 13 10.43 -4.97 -19.26
C LEU A 13 11.82 -5.47 -19.73
N PRO A 14 12.84 -5.41 -18.87
CA PRO A 14 14.19 -5.82 -19.22
C PRO A 14 14.24 -7.31 -19.57
N SER A 15 14.95 -7.65 -20.65
CA SER A 15 15.21 -9.04 -21.03
C SER A 15 16.19 -9.66 -20.03
N LEU A 16 15.70 -10.46 -19.09
CA LEU A 16 16.55 -11.20 -18.17
C LEU A 16 17.01 -12.52 -18.80
N GLY A 17 18.23 -12.49 -19.33
CA GLY A 17 19.00 -13.69 -19.65
C GLY A 17 19.55 -14.33 -18.37
N GLY A 18 18.93 -15.41 -17.95
CA GLY A 18 19.33 -16.24 -16.81
C GLY A 18 18.23 -17.27 -16.57
N SER A 19 18.55 -18.44 -15.99
CA SER A 19 17.58 -19.51 -15.70
C SER A 19 16.48 -19.03 -14.74
N GLN A 20 15.47 -18.34 -15.27
CA GLN A 20 14.39 -17.70 -14.50
C GLN A 20 13.29 -18.70 -14.14
N LYS A 21 12.87 -18.67 -12.87
CA LYS A 21 11.55 -19.13 -12.45
C LYS A 21 10.53 -18.36 -13.30
N THR A 22 9.61 -19.06 -13.96
CA THR A 22 8.61 -18.42 -14.82
C THR A 22 7.67 -17.56 -13.97
N ALA A 23 7.42 -16.31 -14.40
CA ALA A 23 6.49 -15.37 -13.76
C ALA A 23 5.08 -15.94 -13.55
N VAL A 24 4.72 -16.93 -14.36
CA VAL A 24 3.45 -17.66 -14.32
C VAL A 24 3.75 -19.15 -14.35
N SER A 25 3.07 -19.92 -13.50
CA SER A 25 3.21 -21.38 -13.43
C SER A 25 1.84 -22.05 -13.31
N LEU A 26 1.63 -23.14 -14.04
CA LEU A 26 0.38 -23.90 -14.01
C LEU A 26 0.60 -25.25 -13.34
N HIS A 27 -0.22 -25.55 -12.33
CA HIS A 27 -0.11 -26.75 -11.51
C HIS A 27 -1.42 -27.54 -11.57
N GLN A 28 -1.29 -28.87 -11.49
CA GLN A 28 -2.41 -29.75 -11.23
C GLN A 28 -2.44 -30.05 -9.73
N ALA A 29 -3.53 -29.68 -9.07
CA ALA A 29 -3.73 -29.93 -7.64
C ALA A 29 -3.91 -31.43 -7.38
N LYS A 30 -3.48 -31.87 -6.20
CA LYS A 30 -3.61 -33.26 -5.73
C LYS A 30 -4.35 -33.32 -4.38
N GLY A 31 -4.55 -34.53 -3.87
CA GLY A 31 -5.14 -34.75 -2.55
C GLY A 31 -6.67 -34.71 -2.55
N ALA A 32 -7.25 -34.22 -1.46
CA ALA A 32 -8.70 -34.15 -1.24
C ALA A 32 -9.30 -32.92 -1.94
N ILE A 33 -9.31 -32.94 -3.28
CA ILE A 33 -9.71 -31.79 -4.10
C ILE A 33 -11.21 -31.47 -3.90
N PRO A 34 -11.55 -30.25 -3.43
CA PRO A 34 -12.93 -29.84 -3.22
C PRO A 34 -13.66 -29.58 -4.54
N SER A 35 -14.99 -29.68 -4.49
CA SER A 35 -15.87 -29.08 -5.50
C SER A 35 -15.86 -27.56 -5.37
N HIS A 36 -16.22 -26.85 -6.43
CA HIS A 36 -16.47 -25.42 -6.32
C HIS A 36 -17.83 -25.19 -5.65
N ASN A 37 -17.81 -24.60 -4.45
CA ASN A 37 -19.03 -24.26 -3.72
C ASN A 37 -19.33 -22.76 -3.88
N LEU A 38 -20.57 -22.44 -4.23
CA LEU A 38 -21.05 -21.07 -4.29
C LEU A 38 -21.19 -20.49 -2.88
N LYS A 39 -20.93 -19.19 -2.74
CA LYS A 39 -20.96 -18.46 -1.46
C LYS A 39 -20.09 -19.09 -0.35
N SER A 40 -19.03 -19.81 -0.74
CA SER A 40 -17.95 -20.24 0.15
C SER A 40 -16.96 -19.10 0.38
N THR A 41 -16.11 -19.21 1.41
CA THR A 41 -15.00 -18.27 1.63
C THR A 41 -13.67 -18.93 1.35
N ILE A 42 -12.74 -18.15 0.78
CA ILE A 42 -11.35 -18.53 0.59
C ILE A 42 -10.44 -17.49 1.25
N VAL A 43 -9.49 -17.95 2.06
CA VAL A 43 -8.63 -17.08 2.87
C VAL A 43 -7.19 -17.57 2.82
N ALA A 44 -6.29 -16.72 2.33
CA ALA A 44 -4.85 -16.99 2.42
C ALA A 44 -4.36 -16.82 3.87
N CYS A 45 -3.68 -17.83 4.40
CA CYS A 45 -3.18 -17.80 5.77
C CYS A 45 -1.77 -17.20 5.79
N SER A 46 -1.69 -15.87 5.89
CA SER A 46 -0.44 -15.11 5.86
C SER A 46 0.62 -15.63 6.84
N GLY A 47 1.87 -15.73 6.37
CA GLY A 47 2.98 -16.34 7.13
C GLY A 47 3.01 -17.87 7.12
N THR A 48 2.11 -18.51 6.36
CA THR A 48 2.05 -19.97 6.18
C THR A 48 1.87 -20.29 4.70
N PRO A 49 2.14 -21.53 4.25
CA PRO A 49 1.83 -21.96 2.88
C PRO A 49 0.37 -22.39 2.70
N TYR A 50 -0.50 -22.17 3.69
CA TYR A 50 -1.86 -22.70 3.66
C TYR A 50 -2.88 -21.67 3.17
N VAL A 51 -3.88 -22.17 2.47
CA VAL A 51 -5.07 -21.43 2.05
C VAL A 51 -6.28 -22.21 2.50
N PHE A 52 -7.18 -21.53 3.20
CA PHE A 52 -8.38 -22.09 3.78
C PHE A 52 -9.57 -21.88 2.85
N LEU A 53 -10.37 -22.91 2.65
CA LEU A 53 -11.65 -22.87 1.94
C LEU A 53 -12.72 -23.53 2.81
N TYR A 54 -13.86 -22.86 2.98
CA TYR A 54 -14.93 -23.33 3.85
C TYR A 54 -16.32 -22.88 3.41
N GLY A 55 -17.30 -23.74 3.69
CA GLY A 55 -18.73 -23.48 3.54
C GLY A 55 -19.22 -23.41 2.10
N GLY A 56 -20.35 -22.73 1.93
CA GLY A 56 -21.08 -22.66 0.67
C GLY A 56 -21.87 -23.93 0.37
N PHE A 57 -22.44 -23.98 -0.83
CA PHE A 57 -23.22 -25.11 -1.34
C PHE A 57 -22.74 -25.55 -2.72
N ASP A 58 -22.93 -26.82 -3.03
CA ASP A 58 -22.59 -27.40 -4.34
C ASP A 58 -23.73 -27.26 -5.36
N GLU A 59 -23.58 -27.87 -6.54
CA GLU A 59 -24.58 -27.85 -7.62
C GLU A 59 -25.92 -28.53 -7.28
N ASN A 60 -26.00 -29.26 -6.16
CA ASN A 60 -27.22 -29.90 -5.67
C ASN A 60 -27.81 -29.18 -4.45
N ASP A 61 -27.40 -27.93 -4.21
CA ASP A 61 -27.75 -27.12 -3.04
C ASP A 61 -27.34 -27.77 -1.71
N ALA A 62 -26.38 -28.70 -1.74
CA ALA A 62 -25.89 -29.36 -0.54
C ALA A 62 -24.86 -28.48 0.16
N LEU A 63 -25.18 -28.04 1.37
CA LEU A 63 -24.27 -27.27 2.20
C LEU A 63 -23.06 -28.10 2.63
N ASP A 64 -21.88 -27.49 2.52
CA ASP A 64 -20.62 -28.05 2.95
C ASP A 64 -20.19 -27.47 4.31
N SER A 65 -19.63 -28.32 5.17
CA SER A 65 -19.00 -27.92 6.43
C SER A 65 -17.61 -28.54 6.60
N ASN A 66 -17.07 -29.15 5.55
CA ASN A 66 -15.67 -29.53 5.50
C ASN A 66 -14.80 -28.27 5.41
N VAL A 67 -13.63 -28.33 6.06
CA VAL A 67 -12.57 -27.35 5.85
C VAL A 67 -11.56 -27.95 4.89
N TYR A 68 -11.25 -27.22 3.83
CA TYR A 68 -10.21 -27.60 2.88
C TYR A 68 -9.02 -26.68 3.03
N LEU A 69 -7.82 -27.27 3.12
CA LEU A 69 -6.56 -26.55 3.22
C LEU A 69 -5.71 -26.89 2.00
N LEU A 70 -5.45 -25.91 1.14
CA LEU A 70 -4.48 -26.05 0.05
C LEU A 70 -3.10 -25.61 0.56
N ASN A 71 -2.12 -26.49 0.47
CA ASN A 71 -0.71 -26.13 0.66
C ASN A 71 -0.14 -25.59 -0.67
N THR A 72 0.26 -24.32 -0.71
CA THR A 72 0.76 -23.65 -1.92
C THR A 72 2.19 -24.03 -2.30
N ASP A 73 2.94 -24.68 -1.41
CA ASP A 73 4.29 -25.18 -1.74
C ASP A 73 4.21 -26.53 -2.48
N SER A 74 3.30 -27.40 -2.06
CA SER A 74 3.12 -28.74 -2.63
C SER A 74 2.00 -28.83 -3.67
N MET A 75 1.08 -27.85 -3.70
CA MET A 75 -0.18 -27.85 -4.47
C MET A 75 -1.10 -29.03 -4.11
N GLU A 76 -1.10 -29.44 -2.84
CA GLU A 76 -1.91 -30.55 -2.34
C GLU A 76 -3.01 -30.04 -1.40
N TRP A 77 -4.23 -30.54 -1.63
CA TRP A 77 -5.39 -30.31 -0.78
C TRP A 77 -5.45 -31.33 0.36
N GLU A 78 -5.59 -30.81 1.57
CA GLU A 78 -6.00 -31.55 2.76
C GLU A 78 -7.47 -31.24 3.07
N ILE A 79 -8.16 -32.21 3.66
CA ILE A 79 -9.53 -32.04 4.16
C ILE A 79 -9.54 -32.32 5.66
N ASP A 80 -10.21 -31.45 6.40
CA ASP A 80 -10.63 -31.69 7.76
C ASP A 80 -12.14 -32.01 7.76
N SER A 81 -12.50 -33.05 8.51
CA SER A 81 -13.80 -33.71 8.36
C SER A 81 -14.93 -32.79 8.78
N LYS A 82 -16.01 -32.80 8.00
CA LYS A 82 -17.29 -32.14 8.26
C LYS A 82 -17.70 -32.29 9.73
N LEU A 83 -18.01 -31.14 10.33
CA LEU A 83 -18.67 -31.08 11.64
C LEU A 83 -20.16 -30.84 11.44
N ASP A 84 -20.97 -31.69 12.06
CA ASP A 84 -22.42 -31.58 12.00
C ASP A 84 -22.92 -30.32 12.71
N GLY A 85 -23.74 -29.54 12.00
CA GLY A 85 -24.38 -28.34 12.52
C GLY A 85 -23.58 -27.04 12.36
N LEU A 86 -22.42 -27.07 11.67
CA LEU A 86 -21.64 -25.86 11.34
C LEU A 86 -21.79 -25.37 9.89
N TYR A 87 -22.61 -26.05 9.10
CA TYR A 87 -23.01 -25.66 7.75
C TYR A 87 -23.32 -24.17 7.65
N ARG A 88 -22.79 -23.51 6.62
CA ARG A 88 -23.16 -22.13 6.33
C ARG A 88 -22.78 -21.70 4.92
N GLU A 89 -23.63 -20.88 4.33
CA GLU A 89 -23.36 -20.14 3.10
C GLU A 89 -23.33 -18.63 3.35
N GLY A 90 -22.61 -17.89 2.49
CA GLY A 90 -22.59 -16.43 2.52
C GLY A 90 -22.01 -15.83 3.81
N HIS A 91 -21.18 -16.59 4.53
CA HIS A 91 -20.39 -16.07 5.63
C HIS A 91 -19.20 -15.29 5.09
N SER A 92 -18.53 -14.54 5.96
CA SER A 92 -17.23 -13.95 5.64
C SER A 92 -16.15 -14.49 6.58
N ALA A 93 -14.90 -14.48 6.12
CA ALA A 93 -13.78 -14.96 6.90
C ALA A 93 -12.52 -14.12 6.68
N VAL A 94 -11.73 -13.94 7.74
CA VAL A 94 -10.41 -13.27 7.70
C VAL A 94 -9.37 -14.06 8.46
N TYR A 95 -8.13 -14.04 7.98
CA TYR A 95 -7.00 -14.58 8.71
C TYR A 95 -6.50 -13.56 9.73
N LEU A 96 -6.38 -13.96 11.00
CA LEU A 96 -5.85 -13.12 12.07
C LEU A 96 -4.32 -13.28 12.14
N ASN A 97 -3.86 -14.29 12.85
CA ASN A 97 -2.45 -14.67 12.99
C ASN A 97 -2.36 -16.09 13.59
N ASN A 98 -1.17 -16.67 13.60
CA ASN A 98 -0.87 -17.94 14.27
C ASN A 98 -1.83 -19.09 13.87
N GLY A 99 -2.24 -19.13 12.60
CA GLY A 99 -3.15 -20.13 12.08
C GLY A 99 -4.64 -19.90 12.39
N ASN A 100 -4.99 -18.81 13.07
CA ASN A 100 -6.38 -18.50 13.43
C ASN A 100 -7.10 -17.75 12.31
N ILE A 101 -8.26 -18.28 11.92
CA ILE A 101 -9.17 -17.67 10.97
C ILE A 101 -10.45 -17.32 11.71
N LEU A 102 -10.89 -16.07 11.62
CA LEU A 102 -12.16 -15.61 12.15
C LEU A 102 -13.23 -15.77 11.08
N ILE A 103 -14.31 -16.48 11.41
CA ILE A 103 -15.49 -16.67 10.56
C ILE A 103 -16.64 -15.90 11.21
N PHE A 104 -17.34 -15.08 10.43
CA PHE A 104 -18.49 -14.30 10.89
C PHE A 104 -19.72 -14.52 10.00
N GLY A 105 -20.88 -14.68 10.64
CA GLY A 105 -22.18 -14.80 9.99
C GLY A 105 -22.34 -16.04 9.12
N GLY A 106 -23.11 -15.87 8.05
CA GLY A 106 -23.59 -16.93 7.17
C GLY A 106 -24.88 -17.56 7.67
N LEU A 107 -25.61 -18.16 6.74
CA LEU A 107 -26.88 -18.86 7.03
C LEU A 107 -26.69 -20.37 6.93
N PRO A 108 -27.22 -21.14 7.88
CA PRO A 108 -27.09 -22.60 7.89
C PRO A 108 -28.10 -23.32 6.96
N PHE A 109 -28.91 -22.58 6.20
CA PHE A 109 -29.91 -23.10 5.24
C PHE A 109 -30.36 -21.97 4.28
N ASP A 110 -31.06 -22.33 3.21
CA ASP A 110 -31.58 -21.40 2.21
C ASP A 110 -32.85 -20.66 2.71
N ASP A 111 -32.92 -19.35 2.48
CA ASP A 111 -33.92 -18.42 3.05
C ASP A 111 -35.37 -18.72 2.62
N GLU A 112 -35.58 -19.52 1.57
CA GLU A 112 -36.93 -19.85 1.06
C GLU A 112 -37.63 -21.00 1.80
N ILE A 113 -36.92 -21.73 2.67
CA ILE A 113 -37.44 -22.97 3.24
C ILE A 113 -37.74 -22.80 4.74
N THR A 114 -39.01 -22.47 5.05
CA THR A 114 -39.56 -22.71 6.40
C THR A 114 -39.84 -24.20 6.55
N LEU A 115 -38.92 -24.96 7.17
CA LEU A 115 -39.17 -26.38 7.47
C LEU A 115 -39.24 -26.70 8.96
N SER A 116 -40.36 -27.35 9.26
CA SER A 116 -40.77 -28.04 10.48
C SER A 116 -39.84 -29.18 10.95
N GLY A 117 -38.52 -28.98 10.99
CA GLY A 117 -37.55 -29.98 11.43
C GLY A 117 -36.45 -29.40 12.31
N THR A 118 -35.97 -30.19 13.28
CA THR A 118 -34.90 -29.81 14.21
C THR A 118 -33.54 -29.83 13.49
N VAL A 119 -33.17 -28.74 12.82
CA VAL A 119 -31.86 -28.59 12.18
C VAL A 119 -30.82 -28.19 13.24
N SER A 120 -29.77 -29.01 13.39
CA SER A 120 -28.64 -28.70 14.28
C SER A 120 -27.93 -27.41 13.83
N GLY A 121 -27.77 -26.45 14.73
CA GLY A 121 -27.15 -25.14 14.43
C GLY A 121 -28.14 -23.96 14.42
N VAL A 122 -29.44 -24.26 14.53
CA VAL A 122 -30.52 -23.27 14.52
C VAL A 122 -31.31 -23.36 15.84
N THR A 123 -31.86 -22.25 16.30
CA THR A 123 -32.83 -22.19 17.41
C THR A 123 -34.21 -22.68 16.94
N SER A 124 -35.14 -22.92 17.87
CA SER A 124 -36.53 -23.31 17.55
C SER A 124 -37.24 -22.32 16.61
N ASP A 125 -36.75 -21.09 16.56
CA ASP A 125 -37.37 -19.96 15.87
C ASP A 125 -36.74 -19.72 14.48
N GLY A 126 -35.83 -20.60 14.05
CA GLY A 126 -35.15 -20.49 12.75
C GLY A 126 -33.92 -19.58 12.75
N GLU A 127 -33.48 -19.05 13.89
CA GLU A 127 -32.27 -18.20 13.94
C GLU A 127 -31.00 -19.02 14.19
N MET A 128 -29.88 -18.64 13.56
CA MET A 128 -28.57 -19.22 13.84
C MET A 128 -28.25 -19.12 15.33
N ARG A 129 -27.70 -20.18 15.92
CA ARG A 129 -27.27 -20.14 17.31
C ARG A 129 -26.24 -19.04 17.53
N LYS A 130 -26.41 -18.26 18.61
CA LYS A 130 -25.51 -17.13 18.94
C LYS A 130 -24.06 -17.59 19.10
N ASP A 131 -23.82 -18.77 19.66
CA ASP A 131 -22.50 -19.39 19.81
C ASP A 131 -21.78 -19.69 18.47
N SER A 132 -22.50 -19.63 17.35
CA SER A 132 -22.01 -19.94 16.01
C SER A 132 -21.87 -18.71 15.11
N LEU A 133 -22.28 -17.52 15.58
CA LEU A 133 -22.24 -16.26 14.82
C LEU A 133 -20.82 -15.78 14.52
N MET A 134 -19.90 -16.00 15.44
CA MET A 134 -18.50 -15.65 15.28
C MET A 134 -17.66 -16.80 15.83
N MET A 135 -16.80 -17.38 15.01
CA MET A 135 -16.01 -18.55 15.38
C MET A 135 -14.57 -18.39 14.91
N ILE A 136 -13.66 -19.07 15.59
CA ILE A 136 -12.27 -19.19 15.13
C ILE A 136 -12.01 -20.63 14.71
N TYR A 137 -11.42 -20.82 13.54
CA TYR A 137 -10.80 -22.09 13.16
C TYR A 137 -9.28 -21.94 13.19
N ASN A 138 -8.58 -22.84 13.89
CA ASN A 138 -7.13 -22.92 13.85
C ASN A 138 -6.67 -24.00 12.87
N ILE A 139 -5.90 -23.61 11.86
CA ILE A 139 -5.45 -24.51 10.78
C ILE A 139 -4.39 -25.53 11.22
N PHE A 140 -3.63 -25.25 12.29
CA PHE A 140 -2.59 -26.15 12.79
C PHE A 140 -3.18 -27.19 13.73
N ASP A 141 -4.02 -26.73 14.67
CA ASP A 141 -4.69 -27.59 15.63
C ASP A 141 -5.90 -28.32 15.03
N LYS A 142 -6.35 -27.89 13.84
CA LYS A 142 -7.58 -28.36 13.15
C LYS A 142 -8.78 -28.33 14.10
N LYS A 143 -8.96 -27.16 14.74
CA LYS A 143 -9.90 -27.00 15.84
C LYS A 143 -10.76 -25.75 15.70
N TRP A 144 -12.05 -25.94 15.92
CA TRP A 144 -13.01 -24.85 16.06
C TRP A 144 -13.08 -24.34 17.50
N ILE A 145 -13.12 -23.03 17.65
CA ILE A 145 -13.19 -22.30 18.92
C ILE A 145 -14.39 -21.36 18.82
N GLY A 146 -15.36 -21.54 19.72
CA GLY A 146 -16.50 -20.64 19.83
C GLY A 146 -16.11 -19.28 20.41
N PRO A 147 -16.96 -18.25 20.25
CA PRO A 147 -16.68 -16.93 20.77
C PRO A 147 -16.81 -16.94 22.31
N PRO A 148 -15.96 -16.20 23.04
CA PRO A 148 -16.21 -15.96 24.45
C PRO A 148 -17.44 -15.05 24.63
N ASP A 149 -18.10 -15.12 25.78
CA ASP A 149 -19.38 -14.43 26.03
C ASP A 149 -19.35 -12.92 25.70
N PHE A 150 -18.24 -12.26 26.00
CA PHE A 150 -18.09 -10.82 25.76
C PHE A 150 -18.05 -10.46 24.27
N ALA A 151 -17.54 -11.36 23.42
CA ALA A 151 -17.22 -11.06 22.03
C ALA A 151 -18.46 -10.88 21.13
N LEU A 152 -19.63 -11.30 21.63
CA LEU A 152 -20.92 -11.09 20.95
C LEU A 152 -21.72 -9.92 21.52
N THR A 153 -21.19 -9.23 22.53
CA THR A 153 -21.84 -8.05 23.11
C THR A 153 -21.89 -6.94 22.06
N ASN A 154 -23.09 -6.48 21.71
CA ASN A 154 -23.34 -5.49 20.64
C ASN A 154 -22.87 -5.93 19.24
N ALA A 155 -22.70 -7.22 19.01
CA ALA A 155 -22.39 -7.74 17.67
C ALA A 155 -23.55 -7.48 16.69
N PRO A 156 -23.25 -7.31 15.39
CA PRO A 156 -24.29 -7.25 14.37
C PRO A 156 -25.14 -8.53 14.36
N SER A 157 -26.39 -8.41 13.92
CA SER A 157 -27.28 -9.56 13.73
C SER A 157 -26.68 -10.58 12.74
N SER A 158 -27.10 -11.84 12.88
CA SER A 158 -26.86 -12.88 11.87
C SER A 158 -27.27 -12.39 10.48
N ARG A 159 -26.38 -12.58 9.51
CA ARG A 159 -26.51 -12.09 8.14
C ARG A 159 -25.68 -12.92 7.18
N ALA A 160 -26.10 -13.00 5.92
CA ALA A 160 -25.35 -13.62 4.83
C ALA A 160 -24.97 -12.57 3.76
N ARG A 161 -24.05 -12.95 2.86
CA ARG A 161 -23.65 -12.17 1.68
C ARG A 161 -23.18 -10.75 2.01
N HIS A 162 -22.68 -10.58 3.23
CA HIS A 162 -22.04 -9.36 3.71
C HIS A 162 -20.57 -9.38 3.31
N ALA A 163 -19.88 -8.25 3.47
CA ALA A 163 -18.46 -8.15 3.25
C ALA A 163 -17.72 -7.92 4.58
N CYS A 164 -16.47 -8.40 4.66
CA CYS A 164 -15.60 -8.08 5.78
C CYS A 164 -14.17 -7.77 5.33
N CYS A 165 -13.43 -7.01 6.14
CA CYS A 165 -11.99 -6.84 5.98
C CYS A 165 -11.30 -6.65 7.34
N LEU A 166 -9.99 -6.89 7.36
CA LEU A 166 -9.12 -6.66 8.51
C LEU A 166 -8.17 -5.50 8.20
N THR A 167 -7.84 -4.70 9.20
CA THR A 167 -6.76 -3.70 9.06
C THR A 167 -5.40 -4.37 8.87
N PRO A 168 -4.44 -3.73 8.15
CA PRO A 168 -3.12 -4.30 7.92
C PRO A 168 -2.34 -4.66 9.19
N ASP A 169 -2.59 -3.93 10.29
CA ASP A 169 -1.99 -4.19 11.62
C ASP A 169 -2.69 -5.35 12.39
N GLY A 170 -3.80 -5.88 11.87
CA GLY A 170 -4.57 -6.97 12.45
C GLY A 170 -5.38 -6.59 13.69
N THR A 171 -5.60 -5.30 13.96
CA THR A 171 -6.26 -4.85 15.21
C THR A 171 -7.77 -4.65 15.08
N LYS A 172 -8.29 -4.36 13.89
CA LYS A 172 -9.71 -4.07 13.67
C LYS A 172 -10.31 -4.88 12.54
N PHE A 173 -11.47 -5.46 12.80
CA PHE A 173 -12.26 -6.26 11.88
C PHE A 173 -13.54 -5.49 11.52
N PHE A 174 -13.78 -5.27 10.24
CA PHE A 174 -14.95 -4.55 9.73
C PHE A 174 -15.94 -5.49 9.07
N VAL A 175 -17.24 -5.23 9.28
CA VAL A 175 -18.36 -5.95 8.64
C VAL A 175 -19.31 -4.93 8.02
N SER A 176 -19.64 -5.10 6.74
CA SER A 176 -20.47 -4.17 5.97
C SER A 176 -21.63 -4.90 5.30
N GLY A 177 -22.83 -4.34 5.44
CA GLY A 177 -24.03 -4.69 4.69
C GLY A 177 -24.42 -6.17 4.79
N GLY A 178 -24.85 -6.74 3.67
CA GLY A 178 -25.38 -8.09 3.53
C GLY A 178 -26.90 -8.16 3.60
N LEU A 179 -27.41 -9.37 3.82
CA LEU A 179 -28.83 -9.70 3.89
C LEU A 179 -29.21 -10.23 5.26
N VAL A 180 -30.35 -9.74 5.76
CA VAL A 180 -31.17 -10.44 6.75
C VAL A 180 -32.52 -10.74 6.11
N LYS A 181 -32.79 -12.02 5.84
CA LYS A 181 -33.93 -12.43 5.01
C LYS A 181 -33.83 -11.69 3.66
N THR A 182 -34.87 -10.95 3.28
CA THR A 182 -34.89 -10.14 2.04
C THR A 182 -34.38 -8.71 2.22
N SER A 183 -33.99 -8.29 3.43
CA SER A 183 -33.60 -6.91 3.69
C SER A 183 -32.11 -6.69 3.46
N VAL A 184 -31.78 -5.76 2.55
CA VAL A 184 -30.41 -5.30 2.32
C VAL A 184 -30.00 -4.31 3.39
N LEU A 185 -28.85 -4.54 4.02
CA LEU A 185 -28.35 -3.76 5.15
C LEU A 185 -27.38 -2.66 4.68
N SER A 186 -27.48 -1.49 5.30
CA SER A 186 -26.61 -0.32 5.05
C SER A 186 -25.67 0.00 6.23
N ASP A 187 -25.44 -0.96 7.12
CA ASP A 187 -24.67 -0.79 8.33
C ASP A 187 -23.19 -1.19 8.14
N LEU A 188 -22.30 -0.49 8.82
CA LEU A 188 -20.90 -0.82 8.99
C LEU A 188 -20.63 -1.02 10.48
N TYR A 189 -19.98 -2.12 10.83
CA TYR A 189 -19.52 -2.43 12.19
C TYR A 189 -18.01 -2.58 12.22
N CYS A 190 -17.43 -2.25 13.36
CA CYS A 190 -16.02 -2.48 13.65
C CYS A 190 -15.89 -3.24 14.97
N TYR A 191 -15.24 -4.40 14.92
CA TYR A 191 -14.81 -5.16 16.08
C TYR A 191 -13.33 -4.88 16.35
N ASP A 192 -13.05 -4.36 17.54
CA ASP A 192 -11.68 -4.19 18.01
C ASP A 192 -11.18 -5.50 18.63
N LEU A 193 -10.18 -6.12 18.01
CA LEU A 193 -9.65 -7.42 18.41
C LEU A 193 -8.82 -7.35 19.70
N ALA A 194 -8.31 -6.16 20.06
CA ALA A 194 -7.52 -5.98 21.28
C ALA A 194 -8.42 -5.84 22.51
N SER A 195 -9.50 -5.05 22.42
CA SER A 195 -10.45 -4.88 23.52
C SER A 195 -11.58 -5.91 23.52
N GLY A 196 -11.84 -6.57 22.39
CA GLY A 196 -12.94 -7.51 22.22
C GLY A 196 -14.31 -6.84 22.18
N THR A 197 -14.40 -5.62 21.65
CA THR A 197 -15.63 -4.81 21.65
C THR A 197 -16.07 -4.38 20.26
N TRP A 198 -17.38 -4.46 20.02
CA TRP A 198 -18.01 -3.92 18.81
C TRP A 198 -18.33 -2.43 18.93
N SER A 199 -18.21 -1.73 17.81
CA SER A 199 -18.63 -0.35 17.60
C SER A 199 -19.47 -0.24 16.33
N GLY A 200 -20.44 0.67 16.33
CA GLY A 200 -21.46 0.83 15.29
C GLY A 200 -22.89 0.67 15.83
N PRO A 201 -23.90 0.58 14.95
CA PRO A 201 -23.79 0.66 13.50
C PRO A 201 -23.38 2.07 13.03
N PHE A 202 -22.43 2.14 12.10
CA PHE A 202 -22.17 3.35 11.31
C PHE A 202 -22.98 3.27 10.02
N GLU A 203 -23.55 4.40 9.57
CA GLU A 203 -24.27 4.43 8.31
C GLU A 203 -23.29 4.33 7.14
N PHE A 204 -23.49 3.33 6.29
CA PHE A 204 -22.73 3.10 5.08
C PHE A 204 -23.67 2.76 3.92
N GLU A 205 -23.23 1.94 2.98
CA GLU A 205 -23.89 1.74 1.68
C GLU A 205 -24.68 0.42 1.65
N PRO A 206 -26.00 0.44 1.32
CA PRO A 206 -26.83 -0.76 1.31
C PRO A 206 -26.46 -1.72 0.17
N ARG A 207 -25.67 -2.76 0.47
CA ARG A 207 -25.21 -3.74 -0.54
C ARG A 207 -25.03 -5.14 0.03
N PHE A 208 -25.13 -6.14 -0.84
CA PHE A 208 -24.73 -7.53 -0.59
C PHE A 208 -23.95 -8.09 -1.80
N ASP A 209 -23.24 -9.21 -1.62
CA ASP A 209 -22.26 -9.76 -2.58
C ASP A 209 -21.20 -8.75 -3.03
N HIS A 210 -20.87 -7.80 -2.16
CA HIS A 210 -19.83 -6.81 -2.39
C HIS A 210 -18.55 -7.20 -1.67
N THR A 211 -17.45 -6.51 -1.99
CA THR A 211 -16.17 -6.65 -1.27
C THR A 211 -15.82 -5.33 -0.62
N ILE A 212 -15.25 -5.39 0.59
CA ILE A 212 -14.66 -4.22 1.24
C ILE A 212 -13.16 -4.41 1.49
N ILE A 213 -12.41 -3.32 1.47
CA ILE A 213 -10.98 -3.29 1.85
C ILE A 213 -10.69 -2.05 2.70
N TYR A 214 -9.73 -2.18 3.61
CA TYR A 214 -9.18 -1.06 4.34
C TYR A 214 -7.98 -0.47 3.59
N HIS A 215 -7.93 0.85 3.44
CA HIS A 215 -6.77 1.57 2.94
C HIS A 215 -6.76 3.02 3.44
N ASN A 216 -5.66 3.46 4.07
CA ASN A 216 -5.45 4.84 4.54
C ASN A 216 -6.65 5.41 5.33
N ASP A 217 -7.05 4.75 6.42
CA ASP A 217 -8.17 5.13 7.28
C ASP A 217 -9.53 5.21 6.57
N ARG A 218 -9.68 4.50 5.46
CA ARG A 218 -10.93 4.40 4.70
C ARG A 218 -11.31 2.95 4.45
N ILE A 219 -12.61 2.68 4.52
CA ILE A 219 -13.20 1.41 4.10
C ILE A 219 -13.78 1.62 2.72
N TYR A 220 -13.15 1.04 1.69
CA TYR A 220 -13.63 1.07 0.31
C TYR A 220 -14.54 -0.12 0.05
N CYS A 221 -15.64 0.09 -0.66
CA CYS A 221 -16.66 -0.88 -1.02
C CYS A 221 -16.78 -0.98 -2.54
N PHE A 222 -16.67 -2.19 -3.07
CA PHE A 222 -16.63 -2.49 -4.50
C PHE A 222 -17.75 -3.44 -4.90
N GLY A 223 -18.42 -3.11 -6.00
CA GLY A 223 -19.41 -3.98 -6.64
C GLY A 223 -20.60 -4.32 -5.74
N GLY A 224 -21.11 -5.54 -5.94
CA GLY A 224 -22.29 -6.07 -5.28
C GLY A 224 -23.61 -5.63 -5.91
N LEU A 225 -24.69 -5.93 -5.19
CA LEU A 225 -26.07 -5.68 -5.57
C LEU A 225 -26.72 -4.74 -4.54
N ASN A 226 -27.55 -3.82 -5.01
CA ASN A 226 -28.33 -2.92 -4.15
C ASN A 226 -29.68 -3.54 -3.74
N GLY A 227 -30.48 -2.79 -2.98
CA GLY A 227 -31.83 -3.17 -2.55
C GLY A 227 -32.80 -3.55 -3.67
N ASP A 228 -32.56 -3.05 -4.89
CA ASP A 228 -33.37 -3.32 -6.07
C ASP A 228 -32.80 -4.47 -6.93
N MET A 229 -31.83 -5.22 -6.41
CA MET A 229 -31.10 -6.28 -7.12
C MET A 229 -30.33 -5.80 -8.35
N ASN A 230 -30.03 -4.50 -8.43
CA ASN A 230 -29.22 -3.95 -9.52
C ASN A 230 -27.73 -4.02 -9.16
N HIS A 231 -26.90 -4.40 -10.13
CA HIS A 231 -25.44 -4.36 -10.00
C HIS A 231 -24.97 -2.94 -9.76
N VAL A 232 -24.18 -2.75 -8.70
CA VAL A 232 -23.65 -1.44 -8.35
C VAL A 232 -22.34 -1.18 -9.06
N LYS A 233 -22.24 0.01 -9.64
CA LYS A 233 -21.15 0.36 -10.56
C LYS A 233 -20.25 1.49 -10.04
N THR A 234 -20.43 1.86 -8.78
CA THR A 234 -19.65 2.91 -8.12
C THR A 234 -18.85 2.34 -6.97
N VAL A 235 -17.68 2.94 -6.72
CA VAL A 235 -16.85 2.65 -5.56
C VAL A 235 -17.20 3.64 -4.47
N THR A 236 -17.68 3.15 -3.33
CA THR A 236 -18.00 4.01 -2.19
C THR A 236 -16.95 3.80 -1.11
N PHE A 237 -16.48 4.86 -0.46
CA PHE A 237 -15.63 4.72 0.72
C PHE A 237 -16.21 5.42 1.94
N TYR A 238 -16.00 4.83 3.11
CA TYR A 238 -16.26 5.43 4.42
C TYR A 238 -14.94 5.90 5.03
N SER A 239 -14.83 7.18 5.36
CA SER A 239 -13.67 7.75 6.04
C SER A 239 -13.80 7.57 7.54
N LEU A 240 -12.89 6.83 8.17
CA LEU A 240 -12.86 6.62 9.61
C LEU A 240 -12.47 7.91 10.36
N LYS A 241 -11.65 8.77 9.74
CA LYS A 241 -11.23 10.07 10.32
C LYS A 241 -12.40 11.07 10.42
N THR A 242 -13.19 11.20 9.34
CA THR A 242 -14.24 12.22 9.23
C THR A 242 -15.65 11.67 9.44
N GLN A 243 -15.80 10.34 9.55
CA GLN A 243 -17.08 9.63 9.64
C GLN A 243 -18.03 9.96 8.48
N SER A 244 -17.48 10.26 7.31
CA SER A 244 -18.23 10.62 6.11
C SER A 244 -18.08 9.54 5.05
N LYS A 245 -19.18 9.23 4.35
CA LYS A 245 -19.17 8.43 3.13
C LYS A 245 -18.99 9.30 1.90
N CYS A 246 -18.21 8.82 0.93
CA CYS A 246 -18.02 9.46 -0.35
C CYS A 246 -18.18 8.40 -1.44
N GLU A 247 -19.00 8.72 -2.44
CA GLU A 247 -19.16 7.91 -3.62
C GLU A 247 -18.22 8.43 -4.70
N VAL A 248 -17.37 7.54 -5.19
CA VAL A 248 -16.56 7.76 -6.37
C VAL A 248 -17.30 7.10 -7.52
N SER A 249 -18.08 7.93 -8.22
CA SER A 249 -18.65 7.55 -9.51
C SER A 249 -17.53 7.45 -10.52
N VAL A 250 -17.38 6.27 -11.09
CA VAL A 250 -16.35 6.05 -12.10
C VAL A 250 -16.98 5.86 -13.47
N SER A 251 -17.07 6.95 -14.23
CA SER A 251 -17.50 6.91 -15.64
C SER A 251 -16.38 6.35 -16.52
N SER A 252 -16.67 5.90 -17.75
CA SER A 252 -16.11 4.68 -18.39
C SER A 252 -15.27 4.79 -19.65
N LEU A 253 -14.60 3.67 -19.94
CA LEU A 253 -13.85 3.36 -21.16
C LEU A 253 -14.74 2.78 -22.28
N THR A 254 -14.23 2.91 -23.49
CA THR A 254 -14.85 2.53 -24.77
C THR A 254 -14.90 1.03 -25.00
N THR A 255 -16.11 0.54 -25.30
CA THR A 255 -16.40 -0.78 -25.89
C THR A 255 -15.82 -0.89 -27.31
N ALA A 256 -14.95 -1.86 -27.56
CA ALA A 256 -14.74 -2.39 -28.92
C ALA A 256 -15.47 -3.74 -29.07
N ASN A 257 -16.62 -3.70 -29.76
CA ASN A 257 -17.36 -4.82 -30.36
C ASN A 257 -17.31 -6.20 -29.66
N PHE A 258 -18.22 -6.42 -28.71
CA PHE A 258 -18.59 -7.77 -28.23
C PHE A 258 -20.09 -8.00 -28.39
N SER A 259 -20.57 -8.13 -29.63
CA SER A 259 -22.00 -8.32 -29.94
C SER A 259 -22.46 -9.78 -29.95
N SER A 260 -21.85 -10.71 -29.20
CA SER A 260 -22.31 -12.11 -29.18
C SER A 260 -22.09 -12.89 -27.88
N LEU A 261 -21.85 -12.23 -26.74
CA LEU A 261 -21.57 -12.91 -25.48
C LEU A 261 -22.54 -12.44 -24.39
N SER A 262 -23.32 -13.40 -23.87
CA SER A 262 -24.22 -13.26 -22.72
C SER A 262 -23.40 -13.18 -21.42
N TYR A 263 -22.97 -11.98 -20.99
CA TYR A 263 -22.32 -11.78 -19.68
C TYR A 263 -22.51 -10.35 -19.11
N ASP A 264 -22.47 -10.28 -17.78
CA ASP A 264 -22.46 -9.10 -16.90
C ASP A 264 -21.13 -8.31 -16.96
N LEU A 265 -20.84 -7.72 -18.12
CA LEU A 265 -19.78 -6.73 -18.28
C LEU A 265 -20.41 -5.36 -18.56
N PHE A 266 -20.14 -4.38 -17.71
CA PHE A 266 -20.67 -3.03 -17.86
C PHE A 266 -19.59 -2.01 -18.22
N ILE A 267 -19.97 -1.16 -19.18
CA ILE A 267 -19.28 0.05 -19.61
C ILE A 267 -20.23 1.23 -19.31
N LEU A 268 -19.72 2.29 -18.69
CA LEU A 268 -20.42 3.48 -18.16
C LEU A 268 -19.95 4.83 -18.75
N GLU A 269 -20.02 5.04 -20.06
CA GLU A 269 -19.44 6.26 -20.65
C GLU A 269 -20.14 7.55 -20.16
N ASN A 270 -19.38 8.63 -19.94
CA ASN A 270 -19.95 9.96 -19.71
C ASN A 270 -20.11 10.68 -21.06
N GLY A 271 -21.35 10.87 -21.52
CA GLY A 271 -21.66 11.48 -22.82
C GLY A 271 -21.36 12.99 -22.94
N LYS A 272 -20.69 13.62 -21.97
CA LYS A 272 -20.40 15.07 -21.98
C LYS A 272 -18.94 15.46 -21.84
N ASP A 273 -18.07 14.58 -21.31
CA ASP A 273 -16.66 14.91 -21.08
C ASP A 273 -15.79 13.68 -21.27
N SER A 274 -14.81 13.78 -22.16
CA SER A 274 -14.06 12.66 -22.75
C SER A 274 -12.83 12.21 -21.96
N GLU A 275 -12.60 12.77 -20.77
CA GLU A 275 -11.36 12.58 -19.99
C GLU A 275 -11.51 11.72 -18.72
N THR A 276 -12.65 11.05 -18.50
CA THR A 276 -12.89 10.25 -17.26
C THR A 276 -13.53 8.90 -17.51
N CYS A 277 -12.74 7.82 -17.40
CA CYS A 277 -13.04 6.46 -17.85
C CYS A 277 -12.47 5.34 -16.89
N LEU A 278 -13.26 4.40 -16.32
CA LEU A 278 -12.81 3.29 -15.42
C LEU A 278 -13.33 1.87 -15.77
N PHE A 279 -12.40 0.90 -15.65
CA PHE A 279 -12.60 -0.54 -15.84
C PHE A 279 -12.88 -1.23 -14.49
N VAL A 280 -13.85 -2.14 -14.49
CA VAL A 280 -13.98 -3.15 -13.43
C VAL A 280 -13.89 -4.51 -14.11
N ASN A 281 -12.82 -5.24 -13.82
CA ASN A 281 -12.64 -6.61 -14.27
C ASN A 281 -13.04 -7.54 -13.11
N LEU A 282 -14.19 -8.17 -13.21
CA LEU A 282 -14.50 -9.35 -12.40
C LEU A 282 -13.94 -10.57 -13.14
N PRO A 283 -13.48 -11.62 -12.43
CA PRO A 283 -13.05 -12.84 -13.10
C PRO A 283 -14.20 -13.38 -13.96
N ALA A 284 -14.03 -13.27 -15.28
CA ALA A 284 -15.00 -13.83 -16.21
C ALA A 284 -14.92 -15.36 -16.10
N TRP A 285 -15.94 -15.95 -15.49
CA TRP A 285 -16.34 -17.28 -15.86
C TRP A 285 -16.61 -17.28 -17.36
N ASN A 286 -15.68 -17.86 -18.11
CA ASN A 286 -15.85 -18.36 -19.47
C ASN A 286 -16.37 -17.38 -20.54
N THR A 287 -15.47 -16.79 -21.30
CA THR A 287 -15.61 -16.86 -22.77
C THR A 287 -14.27 -17.18 -23.40
N ALA A 288 -14.25 -17.48 -24.70
CA ALA A 288 -13.09 -18.00 -25.43
C ALA A 288 -11.85 -17.08 -25.51
N GLY A 289 -11.71 -16.07 -24.62
CA GLY A 289 -10.76 -14.94 -24.69
C GLY A 289 -9.67 -14.86 -23.59
N GLY A 290 -9.47 -15.90 -22.77
CA GLY A 290 -8.26 -16.05 -21.94
C GLY A 290 -8.20 -15.29 -20.61
N VAL A 291 -6.98 -15.09 -20.09
CA VAL A 291 -6.69 -14.50 -18.75
C VAL A 291 -6.32 -13.03 -18.92
N ASP A 292 -7.10 -12.14 -18.31
CA ASP A 292 -6.80 -10.70 -18.19
C ASP A 292 -6.73 -10.35 -16.71
N ILE A 293 -5.61 -9.76 -16.28
CA ILE A 293 -5.38 -9.35 -14.89
C ILE A 293 -5.11 -7.85 -14.87
N ALA A 294 -5.90 -7.14 -14.08
CA ALA A 294 -5.76 -5.71 -13.84
C ALA A 294 -5.75 -5.42 -12.34
N SER A 295 -5.16 -4.28 -11.96
CA SER A 295 -5.22 -3.75 -10.61
C SER A 295 -5.75 -2.33 -10.61
N LEU A 296 -6.44 -1.95 -9.53
CA LEU A 296 -6.90 -0.58 -9.30
C LEU A 296 -5.98 0.12 -8.29
N ASN A 297 -5.37 1.24 -8.66
CA ASN A 297 -4.61 2.06 -7.74
C ASN A 297 -5.54 2.98 -6.93
N LEU A 298 -5.58 2.83 -5.61
CA LEU A 298 -6.48 3.60 -4.75
C LEU A 298 -5.99 5.03 -4.44
N THR A 299 -4.73 5.36 -4.79
CA THR A 299 -4.19 6.72 -4.56
C THR A 299 -4.59 7.70 -5.64
N ASP A 300 -4.76 7.23 -6.87
CA ASP A 300 -5.09 8.03 -8.06
C ASP A 300 -6.30 7.47 -8.87
N PHE A 301 -6.89 6.35 -8.45
CA PHE A 301 -8.00 5.66 -9.09
C PHE A 301 -7.73 5.22 -10.54
N GLU A 302 -6.46 5.00 -10.91
CA GLU A 302 -6.09 4.49 -12.22
C GLU A 302 -6.14 2.95 -12.27
N VAL A 303 -6.64 2.40 -13.39
CA VAL A 303 -6.59 0.96 -13.68
C VAL A 303 -5.33 0.65 -14.46
N GLN A 304 -4.56 -0.32 -13.99
CA GLN A 304 -3.39 -0.83 -14.67
C GLN A 304 -3.65 -2.25 -15.16
N VAL A 305 -3.63 -2.45 -16.49
CA VAL A 305 -3.62 -3.79 -17.09
C VAL A 305 -2.23 -4.39 -16.90
N LEU A 306 -2.18 -5.58 -16.29
CA LEU A 306 -0.93 -6.24 -15.94
C LEU A 306 -0.48 -7.17 -17.04
N PHE A 307 -1.40 -8.00 -17.51
CA PHE A 307 -1.22 -8.87 -18.66
C PHE A 307 -2.57 -9.41 -19.14
N GLU A 308 -2.62 -9.68 -20.43
CA GLU A 308 -3.77 -10.29 -21.11
C GLU A 308 -3.40 -11.66 -21.69
N GLN A 309 -4.35 -12.37 -22.29
CA GLN A 309 -4.15 -13.73 -22.81
C GLN A 309 -2.95 -13.85 -23.76
N LEU A 310 -2.74 -12.84 -24.61
CA LEU A 310 -1.65 -12.82 -25.57
C LEU A 310 -0.29 -12.79 -24.86
N ASP A 311 -0.18 -12.03 -23.77
CA ASP A 311 1.00 -11.96 -22.92
C ASP A 311 1.17 -13.20 -22.05
N PHE A 312 0.09 -13.72 -21.49
CA PHE A 312 0.05 -14.98 -20.75
C PHE A 312 0.71 -16.12 -21.52
N SER A 313 0.43 -16.21 -22.83
CA SER A 313 1.03 -17.22 -23.70
C SER A 313 2.57 -17.15 -23.73
N LYS A 314 3.18 -15.97 -23.54
CA LYS A 314 4.64 -15.79 -23.54
C LYS A 314 5.30 -16.36 -22.28
N PHE A 315 4.60 -16.36 -21.15
CA PHE A 315 5.12 -16.78 -19.84
C PHE A 315 4.93 -18.28 -19.54
N VAL A 316 4.06 -18.96 -20.29
CA VAL A 316 3.67 -20.36 -20.06
C VAL A 316 4.28 -21.30 -21.10
N LYS A 317 4.69 -22.52 -20.66
CA LYS A 317 5.32 -23.52 -21.53
C LYS A 317 4.35 -23.99 -22.62
N LYS A 318 4.89 -24.31 -23.81
CA LYS A 318 4.11 -24.62 -25.02
C LYS A 318 3.05 -25.74 -24.85
N VAL A 319 3.28 -26.71 -23.97
CA VAL A 319 2.35 -27.83 -23.69
C VAL A 319 1.13 -27.40 -22.88
N GLU A 320 1.27 -26.37 -22.04
CA GLU A 320 0.22 -25.85 -21.16
C GLU A 320 -0.71 -24.85 -21.90
N ARG A 321 -0.27 -24.30 -23.04
CA ARG A 321 -1.00 -23.30 -23.85
C ARG A 321 -2.28 -23.80 -24.52
N ASN A 322 -2.40 -25.11 -24.76
CA ASN A 322 -3.51 -25.68 -25.54
C ASN A 322 -4.73 -26.07 -24.67
N GLY A 323 -4.65 -25.92 -23.35
CA GLY A 323 -5.77 -26.20 -22.44
C GLY A 323 -6.71 -25.00 -22.28
N ARG A 324 -8.02 -25.23 -22.37
CA ARG A 324 -9.02 -24.26 -21.89
C ARG A 324 -9.28 -24.54 -20.40
N TYR A 325 -9.14 -23.52 -19.56
CA TYR A 325 -9.38 -23.60 -18.12
C TYR A 325 -10.57 -22.71 -17.74
N LEU A 326 -11.24 -23.07 -16.66
CA LEU A 326 -12.24 -22.26 -15.98
C LEU A 326 -11.71 -22.00 -14.58
N TRP A 327 -11.50 -20.73 -14.24
CA TRP A 327 -11.02 -20.29 -12.94
C TRP A 327 -12.21 -19.81 -12.12
N ASN A 328 -12.37 -20.36 -10.92
CA ASN A 328 -13.54 -20.13 -10.10
C ASN A 328 -13.24 -19.32 -8.83
N CYS A 329 -12.03 -19.45 -8.29
CA CYS A 329 -11.61 -18.74 -7.09
C CYS A 329 -10.28 -18.05 -7.34
N ALA A 330 -10.07 -16.90 -6.69
CA ALA A 330 -8.81 -16.18 -6.71
C ALA A 330 -8.43 -15.76 -5.29
N PHE A 331 -7.14 -15.80 -4.98
CA PHE A 331 -6.61 -15.27 -3.73
C PHE A 331 -5.15 -14.85 -3.91
N MET A 332 -4.66 -13.96 -3.05
CA MET A 332 -3.27 -13.55 -3.01
C MET A 332 -2.64 -13.98 -1.69
N ASN A 333 -1.42 -14.52 -1.73
CA ASN A 333 -0.68 -14.86 -0.52
C ASN A 333 0.11 -13.64 0.03
N HIS A 334 0.71 -13.80 1.21
CA HIS A 334 1.53 -12.78 1.86
C HIS A 334 2.75 -12.34 1.04
N ASN A 335 3.24 -13.18 0.13
CA ASN A 335 4.37 -12.86 -0.75
C ASN A 335 3.96 -12.01 -1.96
N GLY A 336 2.67 -11.72 -2.13
CA GLY A 336 2.13 -11.01 -3.31
C GLY A 336 1.97 -11.91 -4.53
N THR A 337 1.96 -13.23 -4.35
CA THR A 337 1.67 -14.18 -5.43
C THR A 337 0.16 -14.36 -5.54
N LEU A 338 -0.38 -14.14 -6.74
CA LEU A 338 -1.79 -14.35 -7.06
C LEU A 338 -1.99 -15.81 -7.51
N TYR A 339 -3.02 -16.44 -6.97
CA TYR A 339 -3.42 -17.79 -7.31
C TYR A 339 -4.84 -17.80 -7.86
N LEU A 340 -5.04 -18.51 -8.97
CA LEU A 340 -6.37 -18.83 -9.50
C LEU A 340 -6.61 -20.34 -9.36
N LEU A 341 -7.75 -20.72 -8.79
CA LEU A 341 -8.15 -22.12 -8.60
C LEU A 341 -9.29 -22.46 -9.55
N GLY A 342 -9.21 -23.61 -10.19
CA GLY A 342 -10.17 -23.94 -11.24
C GLY A 342 -10.04 -25.35 -11.80
N ASN A 343 -10.61 -25.56 -12.97
CA ASN A 343 -10.61 -26.86 -13.65
C ASN A 343 -10.37 -26.72 -15.15
N LYS A 344 -9.84 -27.78 -15.76
CA LYS A 344 -9.69 -27.87 -17.20
C LYS A 344 -11.03 -28.23 -17.86
N LYS A 345 -11.44 -27.46 -18.86
CA LYS A 345 -12.65 -27.75 -19.65
C LYS A 345 -12.45 -28.99 -20.50
N ARG A 346 -13.43 -29.89 -20.52
CA ARG A 346 -13.47 -31.04 -21.45
C ARG A 346 -13.83 -30.54 -22.85
N GLN A 347 -13.04 -30.88 -23.86
CA GLN A 347 -13.47 -30.73 -25.25
C GLN A 347 -14.47 -31.83 -25.55
N PHE A 348 -15.73 -31.49 -25.78
CA PHE A 348 -16.67 -32.44 -26.39
C PHE A 348 -16.29 -32.58 -27.86
N SER A 349 -15.67 -33.71 -28.22
CA SER A 349 -15.61 -34.12 -29.62
C SER A 349 -16.99 -34.63 -30.01
N HIS A 350 -17.68 -33.93 -30.92
CA HIS A 350 -18.83 -34.50 -31.61
C HIS A 350 -18.38 -35.77 -32.35
N PHE A 351 -18.64 -36.95 -31.78
CA PHE A 351 -18.66 -38.19 -32.53
C PHE A 351 -20.09 -38.43 -33.02
N LEU A 352 -20.45 -37.79 -34.12
CA LEU A 352 -21.60 -38.19 -34.95
C LEU A 352 -21.04 -38.52 -36.33
N GLY A 353 -20.79 -39.81 -36.56
CA GLY A 353 -20.21 -40.30 -37.81
C GLY A 353 -19.73 -41.75 -37.75
N GLY A 354 -20.59 -42.66 -37.29
CA GLY A 354 -20.40 -44.10 -37.55
C GLY A 354 -20.96 -44.46 -38.94
N PRO A 355 -20.34 -45.37 -39.71
CA PRO A 355 -20.81 -45.68 -41.06
C PRO A 355 -22.13 -46.45 -41.02
N LEU A 356 -23.08 -45.95 -41.81
CA LEU A 356 -24.41 -46.49 -42.05
C LEU A 356 -24.35 -47.96 -42.49
N ALA A 357 -25.00 -48.84 -41.71
CA ALA A 357 -25.45 -50.14 -42.20
C ALA A 357 -26.87 -49.97 -42.76
N SER A 358 -26.98 -50.23 -44.06
CA SER A 358 -28.21 -50.26 -44.86
C SER A 358 -29.21 -51.30 -44.37
N ASN A 359 -30.48 -50.89 -44.25
CA ASN A 359 -31.75 -51.62 -44.47
C ASN A 359 -32.84 -50.66 -43.96
N GLY A 360 -33.68 -49.99 -44.75
CA GLY A 360 -34.51 -50.49 -45.85
C GLY A 360 -35.96 -50.44 -45.38
N LEU A 361 -36.73 -49.42 -45.81
CA LEU A 361 -38.11 -49.47 -46.31
C LEU A 361 -38.80 -48.10 -46.23
N GLU A 362 -39.47 -47.81 -47.33
CA GLU A 362 -40.20 -46.61 -47.72
C GLU A 362 -41.44 -46.38 -46.85
N ASN A 363 -41.79 -45.12 -46.62
CA ASN A 363 -43.13 -44.56 -46.89
C ASN A 363 -43.12 -43.04 -46.67
N GLU A 364 -43.57 -42.34 -47.70
CA GLU A 364 -43.81 -40.90 -47.74
C GLU A 364 -45.16 -40.55 -47.08
N ASP A 365 -45.32 -39.26 -46.78
CA ASP A 365 -46.55 -38.52 -46.45
C ASP A 365 -46.95 -38.42 -44.96
N GLU A 366 -46.32 -37.46 -44.26
CA GLU A 366 -47.08 -36.43 -43.56
C GLU A 366 -46.24 -35.15 -43.39
N ALA A 367 -46.58 -34.13 -44.17
CA ALA A 367 -46.03 -32.79 -44.06
C ALA A 367 -46.59 -32.10 -42.80
N VAL A 368 -45.97 -32.36 -41.66
CA VAL A 368 -46.05 -31.50 -40.48
C VAL A 368 -44.73 -30.75 -40.38
N ARG A 369 -44.81 -29.43 -40.37
CA ARG A 369 -43.68 -28.53 -40.11
C ARG A 369 -43.21 -28.73 -38.67
N GLU A 370 -42.29 -29.65 -38.44
CA GLU A 370 -41.38 -29.57 -37.29
C GLU A 370 -40.38 -28.44 -37.57
N ASN A 371 -40.82 -27.21 -37.32
CA ASN A 371 -39.91 -26.22 -36.74
C ASN A 371 -39.79 -26.56 -35.26
N ASP A 372 -39.17 -27.71 -34.94
CA ASP A 372 -38.49 -27.83 -33.66
C ASP A 372 -37.25 -26.96 -33.81
N TRP A 373 -37.45 -25.70 -33.45
CA TRP A 373 -36.39 -24.92 -32.87
C TRP A 373 -35.85 -25.78 -31.73
N ILE A 374 -34.76 -26.50 -32.00
CA ILE A 374 -33.79 -26.75 -30.95
C ILE A 374 -33.29 -25.35 -30.62
N GLU A 375 -34.05 -24.64 -29.79
CA GLU A 375 -33.49 -23.67 -28.88
C GLU A 375 -32.34 -24.44 -28.23
N GLU A 376 -31.12 -24.14 -28.67
CA GLU A 376 -29.94 -24.48 -27.91
C GLU A 376 -30.24 -23.94 -26.52
N GLU A 377 -30.57 -24.84 -25.59
CA GLU A 377 -30.70 -24.54 -24.17
C GLU A 377 -29.45 -23.77 -23.79
N GLN A 378 -29.62 -22.45 -23.75
CA GLN A 378 -28.64 -21.50 -23.28
C GLN A 378 -28.73 -21.50 -21.74
N ASP A 379 -28.68 -22.71 -21.17
CA ASP A 379 -28.84 -22.99 -19.74
C ASP A 379 -27.88 -24.11 -19.34
N SER A 380 -26.69 -23.73 -18.89
CA SER A 380 -25.92 -24.41 -17.83
C SER A 380 -24.60 -23.68 -17.61
N VAL A 381 -24.67 -22.44 -17.11
CA VAL A 381 -23.50 -21.63 -16.72
C VAL A 381 -22.83 -22.14 -15.43
N VAL A 382 -23.36 -23.15 -14.74
CA VAL A 382 -22.72 -23.69 -13.54
C VAL A 382 -22.63 -25.22 -13.62
N SER A 383 -21.54 -25.73 -14.20
CA SER A 383 -21.14 -27.12 -13.96
C SER A 383 -20.03 -27.08 -12.91
N GLY A 384 -20.35 -27.46 -11.68
CA GLY A 384 -19.52 -27.36 -10.48
C GLY A 384 -18.31 -28.28 -10.55
N GLY A 385 -17.28 -27.88 -11.30
CA GLY A 385 -16.05 -28.65 -11.42
C GLY A 385 -15.21 -28.63 -10.15
N LYS A 386 -14.56 -29.75 -9.83
CA LYS A 386 -13.52 -29.82 -8.79
C LYS A 386 -12.36 -28.88 -9.10
N LEU A 387 -11.79 -28.23 -8.07
CA LEU A 387 -10.66 -27.29 -8.16
C LEU A 387 -9.32 -28.00 -8.43
N THR A 388 -9.23 -28.66 -9.58
CA THR A 388 -8.16 -29.57 -9.98
C THR A 388 -6.88 -28.88 -10.48
N HIS A 389 -6.93 -27.59 -10.80
CA HIS A 389 -5.81 -26.84 -11.34
C HIS A 389 -5.60 -25.54 -10.56
N VAL A 390 -4.34 -25.13 -10.46
CA VAL A 390 -3.89 -23.92 -9.78
C VAL A 390 -3.00 -23.15 -10.74
N LEU A 391 -3.35 -21.90 -11.03
CA LEU A 391 -2.46 -20.96 -11.70
C LEU A 391 -1.77 -20.09 -10.66
N GLU A 392 -0.45 -20.13 -10.62
CA GLU A 392 0.41 -19.28 -9.79
C GLU A 392 0.96 -18.13 -10.64
N VAL A 393 0.80 -16.89 -10.17
CA VAL A 393 1.25 -15.66 -10.83
C VAL A 393 2.06 -14.83 -9.84
N ASP A 394 3.35 -14.68 -10.09
CA ASP A 394 4.24 -13.84 -9.29
C ASP A 394 4.05 -12.36 -9.67
N MET A 395 3.28 -11.62 -8.88
CA MET A 395 3.00 -10.21 -9.15
C MET A 395 4.25 -9.34 -9.05
N GLY A 396 5.26 -9.77 -8.28
CA GLY A 396 6.56 -9.10 -8.17
C GLY A 396 7.27 -8.98 -9.52
N SER A 397 7.12 -9.99 -10.37
CA SER A 397 7.68 -9.98 -11.73
C SER A 397 7.03 -8.94 -12.66
N PHE A 398 5.82 -8.47 -12.32
CA PHE A 398 5.09 -7.42 -13.03
C PHE A 398 5.28 -6.03 -12.40
N GLY A 399 6.21 -5.87 -11.46
CA GLY A 399 6.49 -4.60 -10.78
C GLY A 399 5.66 -4.36 -9.52
N PHE A 400 4.79 -5.29 -9.14
CA PHE A 400 4.07 -5.27 -7.87
C PHE A 400 4.89 -6.04 -6.84
N SER A 401 5.96 -5.43 -6.34
CA SER A 401 6.57 -5.94 -5.11
C SER A 401 5.47 -5.96 -4.05
N SER A 402 5.22 -7.11 -3.42
CA SER A 402 4.36 -7.15 -2.23
C SER A 402 4.81 -6.05 -1.29
N HIS A 403 3.98 -5.04 -1.13
CA HIS A 403 4.15 -4.02 -0.09
C HIS A 403 3.81 -4.61 1.29
N GLN A 404 4.18 -5.87 1.56
CA GLN A 404 4.76 -6.13 2.87
C GLN A 404 6.17 -5.57 2.76
N SER A 405 6.30 -4.28 3.08
CA SER A 405 7.55 -3.77 3.62
C SER A 405 8.11 -4.87 4.50
N SER A 406 9.31 -5.37 4.21
CA SER A 406 9.98 -6.43 4.98
C SER A 406 9.48 -6.38 6.42
N ASN A 407 8.88 -7.44 6.98
CA ASN A 407 8.18 -7.42 8.29
C ASN A 407 8.89 -6.51 9.33
N LEU A 408 10.22 -6.51 9.31
CA LEU A 408 11.08 -5.60 10.02
C LEU A 408 10.73 -4.10 9.94
N THR A 409 10.49 -3.50 8.76
CA THR A 409 10.20 -2.07 8.61
C THR A 409 8.88 -1.68 9.30
N SER A 410 7.82 -2.45 9.06
CA SER A 410 6.53 -2.24 9.75
C SER A 410 6.61 -2.55 11.25
N ASP A 411 7.41 -3.55 11.63
CA ASP A 411 7.68 -3.86 13.04
C ASP A 411 8.46 -2.74 13.73
N LEU A 412 9.44 -2.14 13.04
CA LEU A 412 10.22 -1.00 13.52
C LEU A 412 9.38 0.28 13.58
N GLU A 413 8.46 0.47 12.63
CA GLU A 413 7.48 1.57 12.66
C GLU A 413 6.55 1.44 13.87
N ARG A 414 5.98 0.25 14.09
CA ARG A 414 5.17 -0.04 15.29
C ARG A 414 5.99 0.10 16.59
N LEU A 415 7.26 -0.30 16.57
CA LEU A 415 8.16 -0.13 17.72
C LEU A 415 8.44 1.35 18.00
N PHE A 416 8.60 2.16 16.96
CA PHE A 416 8.76 3.61 17.06
C PHE A 416 7.52 4.27 17.67
N GLU A 417 6.32 3.89 17.22
CA GLU A 417 5.05 4.45 17.70
C GLU A 417 4.66 3.99 19.12
N SER A 418 4.96 2.73 19.46
CA SER A 418 4.57 2.17 20.76
C SER A 418 5.44 2.67 21.92
N HIS A 419 6.65 3.15 21.64
CA HIS A 419 7.67 3.54 22.62
C HIS A 419 8.06 2.43 23.62
N LEU A 420 7.66 1.18 23.39
CA LEU A 420 7.95 0.05 24.27
C LEU A 420 9.44 -0.28 24.25
N PHE A 421 10.05 -0.44 25.43
CA PHE A 421 11.48 -0.75 25.60
C PHE A 421 12.46 0.38 25.20
N ALA A 422 11.97 1.60 25.00
CA ALA A 422 12.84 2.75 24.78
C ALA A 422 13.76 2.98 25.99
N ASP A 423 15.06 3.11 25.74
CA ASP A 423 16.14 3.20 26.73
C ASP A 423 16.98 4.49 26.56
N PHE A 424 16.51 5.42 25.74
CA PHE A 424 17.13 6.72 25.49
C PHE A 424 16.09 7.79 25.15
N GLU A 425 16.40 9.05 25.46
CA GLU A 425 15.53 10.19 25.21
C GLU A 425 16.23 11.24 24.32
N ILE A 426 15.59 11.62 23.22
CA ILE A 426 16.00 12.79 22.43
C ILE A 426 15.09 13.95 22.80
N THR A 427 15.65 14.99 23.40
CA THR A 427 14.94 16.25 23.66
C THR A 427 15.24 17.25 22.56
N SER A 428 14.21 17.93 22.08
CA SER A 428 14.29 18.94 21.04
C SER A 428 13.44 20.16 21.40
N LEU A 429 13.50 21.20 20.58
CA LEU A 429 12.66 22.38 20.75
C LEU A 429 11.21 22.07 20.34
N GLY A 430 10.24 22.74 20.96
CA GLY A 430 8.82 22.50 20.71
C GLY A 430 8.41 22.81 19.27
N GLU A 431 8.53 24.08 18.88
CA GLU A 431 8.17 24.60 17.56
C GLU A 431 9.25 25.55 16.99
N GLU A 432 9.02 26.06 15.78
CA GLU A 432 9.90 27.03 15.11
C GLU A 432 10.11 28.32 15.93
N ASN A 433 9.10 28.77 16.68
CA ASN A 433 9.24 29.93 17.58
C ASN A 433 10.19 29.64 18.75
N ASP A 434 10.21 28.41 19.27
CA ASP A 434 11.13 28.00 20.33
C ASP A 434 12.58 27.99 19.82
N LYS A 435 12.82 27.66 18.54
CA LYS A 435 14.13 27.82 17.89
C LYS A 435 14.59 29.27 17.88
N ARG A 436 13.73 30.19 17.47
CA ARG A 436 14.05 31.63 17.52
C ARG A 436 14.32 32.10 18.95
N ASN A 437 13.56 31.62 19.93
CA ASN A 437 13.79 31.98 21.33
C ASN A 437 15.12 31.41 21.85
N PHE A 438 15.44 30.17 21.51
CA PHE A 438 16.71 29.52 21.85
C PHE A 438 17.90 30.30 21.28
N GLU A 439 17.86 30.67 19.99
CA GLU A 439 18.89 31.47 19.33
C GLU A 439 19.05 32.86 19.96
N ASN A 440 17.95 33.45 20.43
CA ASN A 440 17.94 34.75 21.11
C ASN A 440 18.16 34.66 22.64
N GLN A 441 18.42 33.47 23.19
CA GLN A 441 18.61 33.22 24.62
C GLN A 441 17.42 33.67 25.49
N VAL A 442 16.20 33.53 24.96
CA VAL A 442 14.92 33.78 25.64
C VAL A 442 14.29 32.46 26.06
N ALA A 443 13.32 32.47 26.98
CA ALA A 443 12.59 31.27 27.40
C ALA A 443 11.97 30.52 26.19
N TYR A 444 12.19 29.21 26.15
CA TYR A 444 11.73 28.30 25.10
C TYR A 444 11.17 27.01 25.71
N ASN A 445 10.32 26.32 24.96
CA ASN A 445 9.78 25.02 25.32
C ASN A 445 10.52 23.89 24.63
N THR A 446 10.55 22.73 25.27
CA THR A 446 11.14 21.51 24.73
C THR A 446 10.11 20.38 24.66
N LYS A 447 10.30 19.47 23.71
CA LYS A 447 9.58 18.19 23.60
C LYS A 447 10.59 17.05 23.58
N SER A 448 10.14 15.87 23.99
CA SER A 448 11.01 14.70 24.08
C SER A 448 10.45 13.54 23.29
N LEU A 449 11.35 12.72 22.75
CA LEU A 449 11.05 11.52 21.99
C LEU A 449 11.80 10.33 22.62
N SER A 450 11.05 9.33 23.06
CA SER A 450 11.61 8.08 23.60
C SER A 450 12.03 7.16 22.45
N VAL A 451 13.28 6.71 22.47
CA VAL A 451 13.92 5.97 21.37
C VAL A 451 14.83 4.85 21.89
N HIS A 452 15.23 3.95 20.99
CA HIS A 452 16.04 2.78 21.29
C HIS A 452 17.51 3.00 20.89
N LYS A 453 18.43 2.86 21.85
CA LYS A 453 19.89 2.97 21.63
C LYS A 453 20.35 2.01 20.55
N SER A 454 19.88 0.77 20.58
CA SER A 454 20.30 -0.29 19.64
C SER A 454 20.06 0.10 18.18
N ILE A 455 18.89 0.66 17.88
CA ILE A 455 18.51 1.11 16.53
C ILE A 455 19.33 2.32 16.11
N LEU A 456 19.42 3.34 16.98
CA LEU A 456 20.20 4.55 16.69
C LEU A 456 21.69 4.23 16.52
N SER A 457 22.29 3.42 17.39
CA SER A 457 23.69 3.00 17.26
C SER A 457 23.96 2.21 15.99
N ALA A 458 22.99 1.44 15.48
CA ALA A 458 23.16 0.69 14.24
C ALA A 458 23.00 1.57 12.98
N ARG A 459 22.14 2.59 13.04
CA ARG A 459 21.68 3.35 11.86
C ARG A 459 22.23 4.79 11.79
N TRP A 460 22.78 5.30 12.89
CA TRP A 460 23.25 6.67 13.01
C TRP A 460 24.73 6.70 13.45
N PRO A 461 25.68 6.83 12.50
CA PRO A 461 27.12 6.78 12.79
C PRO A 461 27.58 7.81 13.83
N HIS A 462 27.04 9.02 13.77
CA HIS A 462 27.33 10.08 14.73
C HIS A 462 26.91 9.68 16.16
N PHE A 463 25.73 9.08 16.31
CA PHE A 463 25.25 8.58 17.60
C PHE A 463 26.09 7.44 18.14
N TYR A 464 26.51 6.51 17.29
CA TYR A 464 27.42 5.44 17.68
C TYR A 464 28.74 6.00 18.25
N ARG A 465 29.33 7.01 17.59
CA ARG A 465 30.55 7.67 18.08
C ARG A 465 30.30 8.40 19.40
N MET A 466 29.17 9.10 19.52
CA MET A 466 28.77 9.82 20.73
C MET A 466 28.68 8.86 21.94
N ILE A 467 27.97 7.73 21.78
CA ILE A 467 27.77 6.77 22.87
C ILE A 467 29.05 5.96 23.18
N SER A 468 29.88 5.69 22.17
CA SER A 468 31.15 4.97 22.34
C SER A 468 32.22 5.82 23.02
N ALA A 469 32.10 7.15 22.96
CA ALA A 469 33.03 8.07 23.61
C ALA A 469 32.79 8.22 25.13
N GLY A 470 31.68 7.69 25.66
CA GLY A 470 31.37 7.75 27.10
C GLY A 470 31.11 9.17 27.64
N MET A 471 30.62 10.07 26.78
CA MET A 471 30.27 11.45 27.16
C MET A 471 29.01 11.50 28.05
N ASN A 472 28.65 12.69 28.55
CA ASN A 472 27.53 12.90 29.48
C ASN A 472 26.20 12.33 28.97
N GLU A 473 25.94 12.40 27.66
CA GLU A 473 24.76 11.85 27.00
C GLU A 473 24.63 10.34 27.19
N THR A 474 25.77 9.65 27.31
CA THR A 474 25.83 8.20 27.55
C THR A 474 25.42 7.87 28.99
N LEU A 475 25.80 8.72 29.94
CA LEU A 475 25.48 8.56 31.36
C LEU A 475 24.03 8.94 31.66
N GLU A 476 23.57 10.05 31.09
CA GLU A 476 22.22 10.57 31.29
C GLU A 476 21.17 9.83 30.45
N SER A 477 21.60 9.03 29.46
CA SER A 477 20.72 8.38 28.47
C SER A 477 19.79 9.37 27.76
N LYS A 478 20.32 10.57 27.50
CA LYS A 478 19.58 11.70 26.94
C LYS A 478 20.48 12.54 26.04
N VAL A 479 19.94 13.07 24.95
CA VAL A 479 20.61 14.06 24.10
C VAL A 479 19.69 15.22 23.78
N PHE A 480 20.24 16.43 23.69
CA PHE A 480 19.51 17.61 23.26
C PHE A 480 19.87 17.99 21.82
N ILE A 481 18.87 18.09 20.95
CA ILE A 481 19.02 18.55 19.57
C ILE A 481 18.27 19.89 19.44
N PRO A 482 18.98 21.01 19.18
CA PRO A 482 18.39 22.35 19.15
C PRO A 482 17.63 22.63 17.83
N GLU A 483 16.68 21.76 17.48
CA GLU A 483 15.81 21.88 16.32
C GLU A 483 14.34 21.61 16.69
N PRO A 484 13.37 22.08 15.88
CA PRO A 484 11.96 21.80 16.12
C PRO A 484 11.65 20.30 16.12
N PHE A 485 10.74 19.91 17.02
CA PHE A 485 10.40 18.52 17.29
C PHE A 485 10.00 17.73 16.04
N TYR A 486 9.21 18.32 15.16
CA TYR A 486 8.76 17.64 13.95
C TYR A 486 9.91 17.34 12.96
N ARG A 487 10.97 18.16 12.91
CA ARG A 487 12.16 17.88 12.08
C ARG A 487 13.01 16.76 12.67
N VAL A 488 13.20 16.80 14.00
CA VAL A 488 13.91 15.75 14.73
C VAL A 488 13.16 14.42 14.62
N LYS A 489 11.83 14.44 14.77
CA LYS A 489 10.96 13.26 14.60
C LYS A 489 11.09 12.68 13.20
N ALA A 490 11.05 13.49 12.14
CA ALA A 490 11.20 13.02 10.77
C ALA A 490 12.57 12.34 10.53
N MET A 491 13.66 12.91 11.07
CA MET A 491 14.99 12.30 11.00
C MET A 491 15.04 10.96 11.76
N VAL A 492 14.47 10.91 12.97
CA VAL A 492 14.46 9.68 13.78
C VAL A 492 13.57 8.62 13.14
N TYR A 493 12.41 8.99 12.62
CA TYR A 493 11.52 8.08 11.88
C TYR A 493 12.26 7.42 10.71
N TYR A 494 13.02 8.19 9.94
CA TYR A 494 13.88 7.62 8.88
C TYR A 494 14.90 6.60 9.42
N LEU A 495 15.48 6.83 10.60
CA LEU A 495 16.44 5.88 11.19
C LEU A 495 15.78 4.52 11.49
N TYR A 496 14.50 4.51 11.86
CA TYR A 496 13.70 3.30 12.09
C TYR A 496 13.20 2.66 10.80
N VAL A 497 12.52 3.43 9.96
CA VAL A 497 11.70 2.91 8.85
C VAL A 497 12.47 2.91 7.53
N GLY A 498 13.52 3.72 7.41
CA GLY A 498 14.27 3.91 6.16
C GLY A 498 13.49 4.70 5.10
N LYS A 499 12.37 5.33 5.49
CA LYS A 499 11.50 6.14 4.63
C LYS A 499 11.24 7.51 5.25
N LEU A 500 10.76 8.44 4.44
CA LEU A 500 10.23 9.72 4.95
C LEU A 500 8.84 9.46 5.55
N GLU A 501 8.56 10.10 6.69
CA GLU A 501 7.24 10.02 7.34
C GLU A 501 6.15 10.54 6.39
N PRO A 502 4.98 9.89 6.31
CA PRO A 502 3.87 10.37 5.47
C PRO A 502 3.49 11.81 5.82
N ASP A 503 3.35 12.60 4.75
CA ASP A 503 3.63 14.04 4.65
C ASP A 503 2.58 14.99 5.29
N GLU A 504 2.12 14.74 6.53
CA GLU A 504 1.00 15.51 7.09
C GLU A 504 1.39 16.84 7.79
N GLN A 505 2.68 17.12 8.06
CA GLN A 505 3.09 18.32 8.83
C GLN A 505 4.26 19.14 8.27
N LEU A 506 5.06 18.63 7.33
CA LEU A 506 6.28 19.30 6.86
C LEU A 506 5.99 20.26 5.71
N LYS A 507 6.49 21.50 5.82
CA LYS A 507 6.47 22.49 4.74
C LYS A 507 7.76 22.42 3.92
N ILE A 508 7.77 23.06 2.75
CA ILE A 508 8.95 23.09 1.87
C ILE A 508 10.23 23.58 2.57
N HIS A 509 10.14 24.59 3.43
CA HIS A 509 11.29 25.11 4.18
C HIS A 509 11.75 24.17 5.32
N ASP A 510 10.90 23.24 5.75
CA ASP A 510 11.33 22.21 6.70
C ASP A 510 12.18 21.15 6.00
N TYR A 511 11.86 20.84 4.74
CA TYR A 511 12.70 19.98 3.91
C TYR A 511 14.08 20.59 3.66
N SER A 512 14.20 21.91 3.44
CA SER A 512 15.52 22.56 3.31
C SER A 512 16.33 22.48 4.61
N ALA A 513 15.70 22.70 5.76
CA ALA A 513 16.34 22.54 7.06
C ALA A 513 16.76 21.08 7.33
N LEU A 514 15.95 20.09 6.91
CA LEU A 514 16.29 18.66 7.02
C LEU A 514 17.52 18.28 6.19
N VAL A 515 17.76 18.91 5.04
CA VAL A 515 19.01 18.71 4.26
C VAL A 515 20.23 19.16 5.06
N VAL A 516 20.14 20.32 5.72
CA VAL A 516 21.20 20.82 6.60
C VAL A 516 21.46 19.84 7.74
N LEU A 517 20.39 19.35 8.39
CA LEU A 517 20.51 18.36 9.46
C LEU A 517 21.09 17.03 8.99
N ALA A 518 20.69 16.55 7.82
CA ALA A 518 21.20 15.32 7.25
C ALA A 518 22.72 15.41 6.99
N ASN A 519 23.21 16.55 6.51
CA ASN A 519 24.64 16.80 6.34
C ASN A 519 25.36 16.91 7.70
N MET A 520 24.79 17.66 8.65
CA MET A 520 25.38 17.84 9.99
C MET A 520 25.54 16.51 10.74
N TYR A 521 24.60 15.58 10.56
CA TYR A 521 24.57 14.28 11.22
C TYR A 521 25.07 13.11 10.37
N GLU A 522 25.68 13.37 9.21
CA GLU A 522 26.26 12.37 8.30
C GLU A 522 25.26 11.31 7.79
N LEU A 523 24.01 11.69 7.54
CA LEU A 523 22.94 10.82 7.03
C LEU A 523 22.78 10.99 5.50
N SER A 524 23.69 10.40 4.73
CA SER A 524 23.76 10.57 3.27
C SER A 524 22.54 10.06 2.49
N GLU A 525 21.99 8.90 2.88
CA GLU A 525 20.80 8.32 2.26
C GLU A 525 19.56 9.16 2.57
N PHE A 526 19.37 9.55 3.84
CA PHE A 526 18.31 10.47 4.25
C PHE A 526 18.37 11.78 3.46
N ARG A 527 19.57 12.37 3.34
CA ARG A 527 19.80 13.58 2.56
C ARG A 527 19.32 13.42 1.13
N ASN A 528 19.65 12.32 0.46
CA ASN A 528 19.25 12.11 -0.94
C ASN A 528 17.72 12.02 -1.08
N MET A 529 17.04 11.38 -0.13
CA MET A 529 15.57 11.28 -0.11
C MET A 529 14.92 12.65 0.12
N VAL A 530 15.39 13.39 1.12
CA VAL A 530 14.90 14.74 1.45
C VAL A 530 15.17 15.69 0.27
N LEU A 531 16.35 15.63 -0.36
CA LEU A 531 16.68 16.45 -1.53
C LEU A 531 15.78 16.13 -2.72
N SER A 532 15.54 14.85 -3.02
CA SER A 532 14.65 14.45 -4.10
C SER A 532 13.22 15.01 -3.90
N ARG A 533 12.71 14.92 -2.66
CA ARG A 533 11.41 15.50 -2.29
C ARG A 533 11.41 17.01 -2.39
N LEU A 534 12.45 17.68 -1.88
CA LEU A 534 12.61 19.13 -1.92
C LEU A 534 12.66 19.67 -3.36
N VAL A 535 13.35 18.99 -4.27
CA VAL A 535 13.37 19.36 -5.71
C VAL A 535 11.96 19.32 -6.29
N SER A 536 11.21 18.25 -6.03
CA SER A 536 9.82 18.11 -6.50
C SER A 536 8.92 19.21 -5.92
N LEU A 537 9.03 19.48 -4.62
CA LEU A 537 8.25 20.52 -3.95
C LEU A 537 8.63 21.91 -4.43
N PHE A 538 9.91 22.16 -4.77
CA PHE A 538 10.35 23.46 -5.25
C PHE A 538 9.82 23.78 -6.65
N GLU A 539 9.73 22.82 -7.57
CA GLU A 539 9.10 23.07 -8.88
C GLU A 539 7.61 23.38 -8.74
N GLN A 540 6.92 22.73 -7.81
CA GLN A 540 5.55 23.06 -7.42
C GLN A 540 5.43 24.47 -6.80
N TYR A 541 6.32 24.79 -5.86
CA TYR A 541 6.36 26.07 -5.16
C TYR A 541 6.49 27.27 -6.11
N LYS A 542 7.32 27.15 -7.16
CA LYS A 542 7.45 28.21 -8.19
C LYS A 542 6.10 28.56 -8.83
N ASN A 543 5.27 27.56 -9.11
CA ASN A 543 3.99 27.76 -9.77
C ASN A 543 2.96 28.47 -8.89
N TRP A 544 3.06 28.31 -7.57
CA TRP A 544 2.12 28.87 -6.59
C TRP A 544 2.66 30.07 -5.81
N PHE A 545 3.81 30.62 -6.20
CA PHE A 545 4.42 31.77 -5.53
C PHE A 545 3.53 33.01 -5.61
N LYS A 546 3.07 33.52 -4.46
CA LYS A 546 2.03 34.57 -4.39
C LYS A 546 2.55 36.02 -4.34
N ASN A 547 3.87 36.22 -4.40
CA ASN A 547 4.52 37.53 -4.22
C ASN A 547 4.14 38.25 -2.89
N ASP A 548 3.73 37.52 -1.86
CA ASP A 548 3.47 38.02 -0.51
C ASP A 548 4.70 37.84 0.41
N GLU A 549 4.68 38.48 1.58
CA GLU A 549 5.80 38.42 2.54
C GLU A 549 6.09 36.99 3.02
N ASP A 550 5.04 36.16 3.18
CA ASP A 550 5.21 34.78 3.64
C ASP A 550 5.95 33.94 2.60
N SER A 551 5.57 34.01 1.32
CA SER A 551 6.30 33.32 0.23
C SER A 551 7.74 33.84 0.09
N ILE A 552 7.96 35.15 0.25
CA ILE A 552 9.33 35.70 0.16
C ILE A 552 10.18 35.20 1.32
N SER A 553 9.63 35.17 2.54
CA SER A 553 10.30 34.65 3.73
C SER A 553 10.66 33.16 3.58
N GLU A 554 9.75 32.33 3.06
CA GLU A 554 10.01 30.92 2.78
C GLU A 554 11.09 30.72 1.72
N LEU A 555 11.07 31.50 0.63
CA LEU A 555 12.08 31.44 -0.43
C LEU A 555 13.49 31.78 0.09
N LEU A 556 13.60 32.84 0.90
CA LEU A 556 14.88 33.26 1.49
C LEU A 556 15.42 32.25 2.50
N ARG A 557 14.53 31.56 3.25
CA ARG A 557 14.90 30.44 4.13
C ARG A 557 15.48 29.27 3.35
N ILE A 558 14.80 28.86 2.27
CA ILE A 558 15.27 27.77 1.39
C ILE A 558 16.65 28.10 0.81
N TRP A 559 16.86 29.33 0.31
CA TRP A 559 18.16 29.76 -0.18
C TRP A 559 19.24 29.66 0.91
N LYS A 560 18.96 30.19 2.11
CA LYS A 560 19.91 30.19 3.21
C LYS A 560 20.33 28.78 3.61
N ASP A 561 19.37 27.87 3.77
CA ASP A 561 19.63 26.49 4.14
C ASP A 561 20.46 25.76 3.07
N LEU A 562 20.12 25.93 1.79
CA LEU A 562 20.87 25.30 0.68
C LEU A 562 22.28 25.88 0.53
N SER A 563 22.44 27.16 0.85
CA SER A 563 23.73 27.86 0.85
C SER A 563 24.64 27.40 1.99
N ILE A 564 24.07 26.88 3.09
CA ILE A 564 24.79 26.24 4.21
C ILE A 564 25.10 24.77 3.87
N SER A 565 24.14 24.06 3.26
CA SER A 565 24.29 22.63 2.95
C SER A 565 25.17 22.34 1.72
N ASN A 566 25.59 23.38 0.97
CA ASN A 566 26.44 23.30 -0.21
C ASN A 566 25.85 22.48 -1.37
N GLU A 567 24.52 22.56 -1.57
CA GLU A 567 23.78 21.81 -2.59
C GLU A 567 23.68 22.61 -3.90
N GLN A 568 24.79 22.70 -4.62
CA GLN A 568 25.01 23.62 -5.75
C GLN A 568 23.94 23.53 -6.87
N VAL A 569 23.45 22.32 -7.18
CA VAL A 569 22.50 22.12 -8.28
C VAL A 569 21.13 22.73 -7.96
N LEU A 570 20.60 22.49 -6.75
CA LEU A 570 19.32 23.07 -6.36
C LEU A 570 19.48 24.55 -6.01
N LEU A 571 20.61 24.92 -5.38
CA LEU A 571 20.92 26.32 -5.06
C LEU A 571 20.92 27.20 -6.32
N SER A 572 21.53 26.76 -7.42
CA SER A 572 21.52 27.51 -8.69
C SER A 572 20.10 27.73 -9.24
N LYS A 573 19.21 26.72 -9.14
CA LYS A 573 17.80 26.88 -9.50
C LYS A 573 17.06 27.88 -8.60
N VAL A 574 17.36 27.88 -7.30
CA VAL A 574 16.76 28.82 -6.33
C VAL A 574 17.25 30.25 -6.59
N ILE A 575 18.55 30.42 -6.80
CA ILE A 575 19.17 31.70 -7.17
C ILE A 575 18.56 32.23 -8.47
N SER A 576 18.40 31.41 -9.49
CA SER A 576 17.78 31.82 -10.75
C SER A 576 16.35 32.34 -10.54
N PHE A 577 15.57 31.71 -9.66
CA PHE A 577 14.22 32.16 -9.34
C PHE A 577 14.21 33.45 -8.50
N ILE A 578 15.16 33.60 -7.57
CA ILE A 578 15.37 34.85 -6.82
C ILE A 578 15.74 35.98 -7.77
N LYS A 579 16.63 35.75 -8.76
CA LYS A 579 16.98 36.74 -9.80
C LYS A 579 15.72 37.20 -10.56
N GLU A 580 14.83 36.29 -10.93
CA GLU A 580 13.56 36.61 -11.60
C GLU A 580 12.65 37.52 -10.74
N LYS A 581 12.63 37.30 -9.43
CA LYS A 581 11.77 38.05 -8.48
C LYS A 581 12.53 39.15 -7.71
N TRP A 582 13.75 39.49 -8.11
CA TRP A 582 14.68 40.32 -7.33
C TRP A 582 14.07 41.64 -6.86
N GLY A 583 13.39 42.36 -7.76
CA GLY A 583 12.81 43.67 -7.44
C GLY A 583 11.72 43.64 -6.37
N ILE A 584 10.99 42.53 -6.22
CA ILE A 584 9.99 42.34 -5.16
C ILE A 584 10.68 41.95 -3.85
N ILE A 585 11.66 41.04 -3.94
CA ILE A 585 12.41 40.53 -2.79
C ILE A 585 13.15 41.67 -2.07
N THR A 586 13.90 42.52 -2.78
CA THR A 586 14.67 43.61 -2.15
C THR A 586 13.81 44.69 -1.49
N ARG A 587 12.51 44.73 -1.79
CA ARG A 587 11.54 45.67 -1.19
C ARG A 587 10.77 45.06 -0.02
N SER A 588 10.93 43.76 0.22
CA SER A 588 10.23 43.03 1.28
C SER A 588 10.83 43.31 2.66
N LYS A 589 10.00 43.16 3.70
CA LYS A 589 10.47 43.18 5.09
C LYS A 589 11.39 42.00 5.38
N SER A 590 11.09 40.85 4.78
CA SER A 590 11.88 39.62 4.94
C SER A 590 13.34 39.78 4.51
N PHE A 591 13.59 40.51 3.42
CA PHE A 591 14.95 40.83 2.97
C PHE A 591 15.66 41.80 3.93
N ILE A 592 14.96 42.81 4.46
CA ILE A 592 15.52 43.79 5.40
C ILE A 592 15.95 43.12 6.72
N LEU A 593 15.26 42.05 7.12
CA LEU A 593 15.57 41.29 8.33
C LEU A 593 16.74 40.32 8.19
N LEU A 594 17.31 40.15 6.99
CA LEU A 594 18.51 39.35 6.79
C LEU A 594 19.73 40.00 7.49
N SER A 595 20.67 39.15 7.93
CA SER A 595 21.93 39.66 8.47
C SER A 595 22.76 40.35 7.38
N LYS A 596 23.70 41.22 7.77
CA LYS A 596 24.57 41.91 6.80
C LYS A 596 25.34 40.91 5.92
N ASP A 597 25.80 39.82 6.52
CA ASP A 597 26.55 38.78 5.81
C ASP A 597 25.64 38.00 4.84
N ASP A 598 24.40 37.70 5.25
CA ASP A 598 23.41 37.06 4.38
C ASP A 598 23.06 37.95 3.17
N ILE A 599 22.90 39.26 3.37
CA ILE A 599 22.62 40.20 2.27
C ILE A 599 23.79 40.25 1.29
N VAL A 600 25.03 40.33 1.79
CA VAL A 600 26.23 40.36 0.93
C VAL A 600 26.34 39.05 0.14
N LYS A 601 26.15 37.91 0.81
CA LYS A 601 26.20 36.59 0.17
C LYS A 601 25.12 36.44 -0.90
N LEU A 602 23.87 36.82 -0.60
CA LEU A 602 22.77 36.77 -1.54
C LEU A 602 23.05 37.64 -2.79
N CYS A 603 23.60 38.83 -2.59
CA CYS A 603 24.01 39.69 -3.70
C CYS A 603 25.12 39.05 -4.54
N GLN A 604 26.13 38.43 -3.93
CA GLN A 604 27.21 37.73 -4.62
C GLN A 604 26.67 36.56 -5.47
N ASP A 605 25.87 35.70 -4.85
CA ASP A 605 25.18 34.58 -5.49
C ASP A 605 24.32 35.05 -6.69
N CYS A 606 23.71 36.24 -6.59
CA CYS A 606 22.91 36.82 -7.66
C CYS A 606 23.72 37.60 -8.72
N THR A 607 24.98 37.95 -8.47
CA THR A 607 25.84 38.64 -9.46
C THR A 607 26.70 37.70 -10.28
N ASP A 608 27.00 36.50 -9.76
CA ASP A 608 27.75 35.49 -10.50
C ASP A 608 26.80 34.78 -11.49
N ASP A 609 26.93 35.08 -12.79
CA ASP A 609 26.66 34.18 -13.93
C ASP A 609 27.07 34.83 -15.26
N ASP A 610 28.20 34.40 -15.83
CA ASP A 610 28.46 34.41 -17.30
C ASP A 610 29.73 33.65 -17.78
N ASN A 611 30.54 33.01 -16.91
CA ASN A 611 31.87 32.49 -17.33
C ASN A 611 32.18 30.99 -17.12
N VAL A 612 31.18 30.12 -16.99
CA VAL A 612 31.46 28.65 -16.88
C VAL A 612 31.01 27.84 -18.11
N ALA A 613 30.37 28.47 -19.11
CA ALA A 613 29.84 27.75 -20.28
C ALA A 613 30.66 27.86 -21.59
N SER A 614 31.85 28.48 -21.61
CA SER A 614 32.54 28.72 -22.89
C SER A 614 34.07 28.72 -22.84
N GLN A 615 34.71 27.74 -22.20
CA GLN A 615 36.15 27.54 -22.45
C GLN A 615 36.68 26.14 -22.08
N SER A 616 36.29 25.13 -22.85
CA SER A 616 37.10 23.92 -23.02
C SER A 616 36.97 23.39 -24.44
N ASN A 617 37.53 24.13 -25.40
CA ASN A 617 38.10 23.59 -26.65
C ASN A 617 38.66 24.73 -27.49
N THR A 618 39.95 25.04 -27.32
CA THR A 618 40.98 25.07 -28.38
C THR A 618 42.22 25.81 -27.88
N ALA A 619 43.34 25.10 -27.91
CA ALA A 619 44.66 25.66 -27.71
C ALA A 619 45.06 26.52 -28.92
N ALA A 620 45.54 27.75 -28.69
CA ALA A 620 46.58 28.39 -29.51
C ALA A 620 47.00 29.77 -28.93
N ILE A 621 48.20 29.81 -28.36
CA ILE A 621 49.29 30.76 -28.64
C ILE A 621 48.88 32.19 -29.08
N LYS A 622 49.00 33.17 -28.17
CA LYS A 622 49.84 34.39 -28.30
C LYS A 622 49.58 35.41 -27.18
N SER A 623 50.60 35.64 -26.35
CA SER A 623 50.86 36.93 -25.68
C SER A 623 51.20 38.01 -26.73
N PRO A 624 50.95 39.32 -26.52
CA PRO A 624 51.63 40.18 -25.53
C PRO A 624 50.64 41.18 -24.87
N SER A 625 50.90 42.08 -23.92
CA SER A 625 52.06 42.67 -23.25
C SER A 625 51.48 43.42 -22.03
N ARG A 626 52.00 43.21 -20.81
CA ARG A 626 51.81 44.16 -19.70
C ARG A 626 53.16 44.72 -19.28
N ILE A 627 53.21 46.05 -19.26
CA ILE A 627 54.30 46.91 -18.84
C ILE A 627 54.56 46.67 -17.34
N SER A 628 55.83 46.44 -17.00
CA SER A 628 56.31 46.30 -15.63
C SER A 628 56.54 47.67 -14.99
N LEU A 629 56.27 47.78 -13.69
CA LEU A 629 57.01 48.67 -12.80
C LEU A 629 57.27 47.90 -11.50
N HIS A 630 58.56 47.70 -11.23
CA HIS A 630 59.15 47.07 -10.05
C HIS A 630 58.92 47.91 -8.77
N SER A 631 58.79 47.24 -7.64
CA SER A 631 59.70 47.47 -6.49
C SER A 631 59.69 46.27 -5.53
N THR A 632 60.91 45.91 -5.16
CA THR A 632 61.44 44.79 -4.36
C THR A 632 61.25 45.01 -2.85
N GLU A 633 60.82 43.96 -2.10
CA GLU A 633 61.58 43.22 -1.05
C GLU A 633 62.20 44.10 0.07
N THR A 634 62.00 43.90 1.39
CA THR A 634 62.20 42.69 2.22
C THR A 634 61.90 42.97 3.73
N THR A 635 61.86 41.88 4.52
CA THR A 635 62.07 41.70 6.00
C THR A 635 60.88 41.60 6.99
N SER A 636 60.39 40.35 7.20
CA SER A 636 60.26 39.54 8.45
C SER A 636 59.74 40.13 9.79
N PRO A 637 59.34 39.27 10.78
CA PRO A 637 58.21 38.36 10.81
C PRO A 637 57.34 38.56 12.09
N ASP A 638 56.03 38.76 11.96
CA ASP A 638 55.11 38.73 13.11
C ASP A 638 53.90 37.82 12.85
N THR A 639 53.66 36.98 13.84
CA THR A 639 52.64 35.94 14.06
C THR A 639 51.25 36.19 13.43
N PRO A 640 50.61 35.17 12.82
CA PRO A 640 49.15 35.12 12.73
C PRO A 640 48.58 34.10 13.73
N GLY A 641 47.83 34.61 14.70
CA GLY A 641 46.99 33.82 15.59
C GLY A 641 46.00 32.96 14.80
N ARG A 642 45.94 31.69 15.15
CA ARG A 642 45.00 30.71 14.60
C ARG A 642 43.61 30.99 15.16
N ARG A 643 42.74 31.64 14.37
CA ARG A 643 41.29 31.63 14.62
C ARG A 643 40.74 30.27 14.18
N THR A 644 40.48 29.39 15.13
CA THR A 644 39.62 28.22 14.94
C THR A 644 38.28 28.50 15.61
N ASN A 645 37.21 28.62 14.82
CA ASN A 645 35.84 28.63 15.30
C ASN A 645 35.41 27.20 15.67
N SER A 646 35.91 26.70 16.79
CA SER A 646 35.35 25.53 17.47
C SER A 646 34.59 26.02 18.71
N PRO A 647 33.33 25.62 18.93
CA PRO A 647 32.53 26.10 20.06
C PRO A 647 32.87 25.44 21.42
N PHE A 648 33.99 24.70 21.53
CA PHE A 648 34.34 23.95 22.75
C PHE A 648 35.74 24.28 23.29
N VAL A 649 35.99 25.55 23.62
CA VAL A 649 37.08 25.93 24.52
C VAL A 649 36.48 26.75 25.66
N ILE A 650 36.36 26.13 26.85
CA ILE A 650 36.06 26.83 28.10
C ILE A 650 37.37 26.94 28.87
N ASP A 651 37.84 28.17 29.03
CA ASP A 651 38.92 28.54 29.93
C ASP A 651 38.54 28.13 31.37
N SER A 652 39.38 27.33 32.02
CA SER A 652 39.25 27.02 33.45
C SER A 652 39.87 28.13 34.31
N PRO A 653 39.20 28.60 35.39
CA PRO A 653 39.87 29.39 36.40
C PRO A 653 40.52 28.47 37.45
N ALA A 654 41.75 28.82 37.81
CA ALA A 654 42.54 28.17 38.84
C ALA A 654 41.92 28.29 40.26
N ALA A 655 42.04 27.24 41.08
CA ALA A 655 42.47 27.37 42.48
C ALA A 655 42.87 26.02 43.07
N GLN A 656 43.95 26.07 43.84
CA GLN A 656 44.62 25.00 44.57
C GLN A 656 43.71 24.28 45.57
N THR A 657 43.96 22.99 45.81
CA THR A 657 44.34 22.50 47.15
C THR A 657 44.90 21.09 47.08
N HIS A 658 46.06 20.92 47.69
CA HIS A 658 46.70 19.65 48.01
C HIS A 658 45.79 18.74 48.82
N PHE A 659 45.73 17.45 48.51
CA PHE A 659 45.87 16.37 49.50
C PHE A 659 46.42 15.11 48.83
N GLN A 660 47.59 14.67 49.30
CA GLN A 660 48.08 13.30 49.13
C GLN A 660 47.17 12.36 49.93
N TYR A 661 46.87 11.17 49.42
CA TYR A 661 47.18 9.92 50.13
C TYR A 661 47.08 8.71 49.18
N SER A 662 47.87 7.72 49.56
CA SER A 662 48.28 6.49 48.89
C SER A 662 47.21 5.42 48.69
N GLY A 663 47.44 4.57 47.68
CA GLY A 663 47.66 3.14 47.98
C GLY A 663 46.46 2.18 47.91
N SER A 664 46.53 1.34 46.87
CA SER A 664 46.28 -0.11 46.86
C SER A 664 44.89 -0.71 47.14
N ILE A 665 44.43 -1.44 46.11
CA ILE A 665 43.97 -2.85 46.15
C ILE A 665 42.81 -3.15 47.12
N PHE A 666 41.59 -3.22 46.59
CA PHE A 666 40.89 -4.46 46.20
C PHE A 666 39.70 -4.13 45.31
#